data_AF-A0A2V6KQ14-F1
#
_entry.id   AF-A0A2V6KQ14-F1
#
_cell.length_a   1.000
_cell.length_b   1.000
_cell.length_c   1.000
_cell.angle_alpha   90.00
_cell.angle_beta   90.00
_cell.angle_gamma   90.00
#
_symmetry.space_group_name_H-M   'P 1'
#
loop_
_entity.id
_entity.type
_entity.pdbx_description
1 polymer ?
#
loop_
_entity_poly.entity_id
_entity_poly.type
_entity_poly.pdbx_seq_one_letter_code
_entity_poly.pdbx_strand_id
1 'polypeptide(L)'
;MMDVRYDRGVYLPEKDLWLDPWDAKPFAFVSHAHSDHIAPHDEIIVSEGTARLMQARLPGKRKEHILPFGEQRRVHDVDLMLLPAGHIFGSAQIFLRAKNESLLYTGDFKLRRGKSAEATKWMCADTLIMETTFGRPRYRFPPTDQVVDQIVAFCRETIGDDGVPVLLGYSLGKAQEILCALEGAGLIPMLHGTVFQMTRIYEQFGQSFCKYLRYDPNEVAGKVLICPPSANRSRMLEKIARKRVAMISGWGVDPNAIYRYQVDAVFPLSDHADYDDLIRYVDLVRPKRVLTLHGFAAEFARDLREKIGVEAWALSEENQMELSLGTFRSTRRQGEAPPEPNGHASNTGGLAGASPYQSPSDSEFRVFAEIGEAVAATPAKLEKVRLLADYLRTLHSNQLPIATTYLTGNPFAQSDLRTVQVGGSIIYRAIMSATKLSEAEFRGIAQSHGDAGQTALEALDGRTLPESFTILQSKEFFEQLQKARGPIAKTELLQKRLSILSAREGQYVVKILSGDLRIGLREGLVEEAIAKAFEAPLDHVKEANMLLGDIGATALLASQNQLHRAELSIFRPIKCMLASPEPTAEAIWARFVDQRSESVAAAAVASGISTTLPPETAAATTVYAEDKFDGIRAQLHRDSKRVEIFSRDLKRITDQFPELTEQARKFDVDLVLDGEIVAFEKGRKLTFFDLQKRLGRKTNGADLFAGVSTDVPVAFIAFDLLWLDGRSLLKIPLRERRKLLRQLRLPSPFQVAGIFPAQSAMEIEKIFEQARKRSNEGLMVKDPESFYTPGRRGLFWFKLKKELATLDVVVVAAELGHGKRNSVLSDYTFAVRDETSGELLPIGKAYSGLTDIEIAELTEYFKQNTIIDRGRYREVKPDIVLEIAFDSIQPSTRHASGLALRFPRIKAIRRDKNVDAIDTLAYARELAAQHTRTG
;
A
#
# COMPACT_ATOMS: atom_id res chain seq x y z
N MET A 1 -26.95 -12.30 31.67
CA MET A 1 -26.58 -11.67 30.40
C MET A 1 -25.70 -12.62 29.64
N MET A 2 -26.16 -13.13 28.50
CA MET A 2 -25.37 -13.97 27.60
C MET A 2 -24.00 -13.33 27.37
N ASP A 3 -22.93 -14.10 27.59
CA ASP A 3 -21.57 -13.68 27.26
C ASP A 3 -21.41 -13.54 25.74
N VAL A 4 -20.87 -12.41 25.29
CA VAL A 4 -20.68 -12.09 23.88
C VAL A 4 -19.25 -11.61 23.69
N ARG A 5 -18.50 -12.30 22.85
CA ARG A 5 -17.13 -11.95 22.49
C ARG A 5 -17.05 -11.59 21.02
N TYR A 6 -16.05 -10.82 20.64
CA TYR A 6 -15.77 -10.51 19.25
C TYR A 6 -14.32 -10.85 18.91
N ASP A 7 -14.14 -11.76 17.95
CA ASP A 7 -12.86 -12.15 17.40
C ASP A 7 -13.05 -12.44 15.91
N ARG A 8 -12.95 -11.38 15.09
CA ARG A 8 -13.20 -11.43 13.64
C ARG A 8 -14.55 -12.11 13.29
N GLY A 9 -15.55 -11.86 14.12
CA GLY A 9 -16.85 -12.53 14.16
C GLY A 9 -17.40 -12.46 15.58
N VAL A 10 -18.72 -12.58 15.76
CA VAL A 10 -19.32 -12.63 17.10
C VAL A 10 -19.26 -14.06 17.61
N TYR A 11 -18.76 -14.28 18.82
CA TYR A 11 -18.70 -15.59 19.45
C TYR A 11 -19.58 -15.61 20.71
N LEU A 12 -20.38 -16.67 20.84
CA LEU A 12 -21.22 -16.96 21.99
C LEU A 12 -20.67 -18.19 22.73
N PRO A 13 -19.79 -18.02 23.73
CA PRO A 13 -19.05 -19.14 24.34
C PRO A 13 -19.95 -20.19 24.98
N GLU A 14 -21.05 -19.77 25.62
CA GLU A 14 -22.01 -20.67 26.29
C GLU A 14 -22.70 -21.64 25.31
N LYS A 15 -22.73 -21.29 24.03
CA LYS A 15 -23.41 -22.04 22.96
C LYS A 15 -22.44 -22.60 21.92
N ASP A 16 -21.14 -22.32 22.07
CA ASP A 16 -20.09 -22.56 21.09
C ASP A 16 -20.50 -22.18 19.66
N LEU A 17 -21.20 -21.04 19.52
CA LEU A 17 -21.77 -20.58 18.27
C LEU A 17 -21.07 -19.29 17.81
N TRP A 18 -20.56 -19.31 16.59
CA TRP A 18 -20.05 -18.13 15.91
C TRP A 18 -21.13 -17.49 15.03
N LEU A 19 -21.22 -16.17 14.98
CA LEU A 19 -22.10 -15.41 14.08
C LEU A 19 -21.21 -14.60 13.12
N ASP A 20 -21.34 -14.88 11.82
CA ASP A 20 -20.55 -14.30 10.72
C ASP A 20 -19.03 -14.21 10.98
N PRO A 21 -18.35 -15.32 11.32
CA PRO A 21 -16.89 -15.33 11.44
C PRO A 21 -16.21 -15.22 10.07
N TRP A 22 -15.11 -14.46 10.00
CA TRP A 22 -14.36 -14.21 8.77
C TRP A 22 -13.47 -15.40 8.35
N ASP A 23 -13.14 -16.28 9.29
CA ASP A 23 -12.33 -17.47 9.10
C ASP A 23 -13.12 -18.75 9.33
N ALA A 24 -12.60 -19.87 8.83
CA ALA A 24 -13.25 -21.17 8.97
C ALA A 24 -13.43 -21.53 10.46
N LYS A 25 -14.65 -21.93 10.83
CA LYS A 25 -15.02 -22.32 12.19
C LYS A 25 -15.75 -23.67 12.15
N PRO A 26 -15.70 -24.46 13.24
CA PRO A 26 -16.43 -25.73 13.31
C PRO A 26 -17.95 -25.55 13.22
N PHE A 27 -18.51 -24.53 13.89
CA PHE A 27 -19.95 -24.28 13.92
C PHE A 27 -20.25 -22.77 13.85
N ALA A 28 -21.00 -22.34 12.84
CA ALA A 28 -21.28 -20.92 12.60
C ALA A 28 -22.70 -20.65 12.09
N PHE A 29 -23.24 -19.48 12.40
CA PHE A 29 -24.36 -18.88 11.69
C PHE A 29 -23.83 -17.96 10.60
N VAL A 30 -24.38 -18.10 9.39
CA VAL A 30 -24.08 -17.22 8.26
C VAL A 30 -25.34 -16.44 7.90
N SER A 31 -25.32 -15.13 8.13
CA SER A 31 -26.44 -14.23 7.89
C SER A 31 -26.77 -14.12 6.41
N HIS A 32 -25.75 -14.01 5.56
CA HIS A 32 -25.93 -13.83 4.12
C HIS A 32 -24.67 -14.18 3.32
N ALA A 33 -24.84 -14.31 1.99
CA ALA A 33 -23.81 -14.85 1.11
C ALA A 33 -22.85 -13.79 0.53
N HIS A 34 -22.54 -12.70 1.25
CA HIS A 34 -21.44 -11.79 0.85
C HIS A 34 -20.07 -12.33 1.26
N SER A 35 -19.00 -11.87 0.58
CA SER A 35 -17.67 -12.46 0.71
C SER A 35 -17.04 -12.28 2.09
N ASP A 36 -17.46 -11.26 2.81
CA ASP A 36 -17.09 -10.85 4.16
C ASP A 36 -17.89 -11.54 5.26
N HIS A 37 -18.91 -12.33 4.89
CA HIS A 37 -19.72 -13.11 5.83
C HIS A 37 -19.65 -14.63 5.57
N ILE A 38 -18.89 -15.07 4.55
CA ILE A 38 -18.74 -16.49 4.21
C ILE A 38 -17.29 -16.95 4.34
N ALA A 39 -17.09 -18.09 4.99
CA ALA A 39 -15.83 -18.82 4.99
C ALA A 39 -16.10 -20.34 4.83
N PRO A 40 -15.06 -21.17 4.61
CA PRO A 40 -15.23 -22.62 4.51
C PRO A 40 -15.43 -23.26 5.90
N HIS A 41 -16.53 -22.93 6.58
CA HIS A 41 -16.93 -23.54 7.86
C HIS A 41 -17.37 -25.00 7.69
N ASP A 42 -17.20 -25.81 8.73
CA ASP A 42 -17.53 -27.24 8.71
C ASP A 42 -19.05 -27.48 8.82
N GLU A 43 -19.72 -26.77 9.74
CA GLU A 43 -21.15 -26.83 10.00
C GLU A 43 -21.75 -25.42 10.11
N ILE A 44 -22.88 -25.17 9.43
CA ILE A 44 -23.52 -23.85 9.41
C ILE A 44 -25.02 -23.86 9.67
N ILE A 45 -25.53 -22.82 10.34
CA ILE A 45 -26.95 -22.43 10.36
C ILE A 45 -27.15 -21.35 9.30
N VAL A 46 -28.15 -21.53 8.43
CA VAL A 46 -28.32 -20.68 7.26
C VAL A 46 -29.78 -20.68 6.78
N SER A 47 -30.21 -19.62 6.12
CA SER A 47 -31.50 -19.61 5.42
C SER A 47 -31.42 -20.40 4.10
N GLU A 48 -32.56 -20.79 3.54
CA GLU A 48 -32.61 -21.50 2.26
C GLU A 48 -32.01 -20.67 1.10
N GLY A 49 -32.37 -19.39 1.02
CA GLY A 49 -31.84 -18.48 0.00
C GLY A 49 -30.33 -18.28 0.13
N THR A 50 -29.84 -18.06 1.35
CA THR A 50 -28.41 -17.89 1.60
C THR A 50 -27.63 -19.16 1.29
N ALA A 51 -28.11 -20.35 1.67
CA ALA A 51 -27.45 -21.62 1.37
C ALA A 51 -27.25 -21.81 -0.14
N ARG A 52 -28.30 -21.56 -0.93
CA ARG A 52 -28.25 -21.71 -2.38
C ARG A 52 -27.32 -20.70 -3.06
N LEU A 53 -27.27 -19.46 -2.55
CA LEU A 53 -26.34 -18.42 -3.00
C LEU A 53 -24.90 -18.75 -2.60
N MET A 54 -24.67 -19.23 -1.38
CA MET A 54 -23.37 -19.69 -0.89
C MET A 54 -22.82 -20.82 -1.75
N GLN A 55 -23.63 -21.83 -2.10
CA GLN A 55 -23.19 -22.93 -2.96
C GLN A 55 -22.68 -22.46 -4.33
N ALA A 56 -23.23 -21.38 -4.87
CA ALA A 56 -22.78 -20.81 -6.14
C ALA A 56 -21.51 -19.95 -6.00
N ARG A 57 -21.27 -19.36 -4.83
CA ARG A 57 -20.18 -18.40 -4.59
C ARG A 57 -18.96 -19.02 -3.90
N LEU A 58 -19.19 -19.98 -3.03
CA LEU A 58 -18.19 -20.72 -2.27
C LEU A 58 -18.53 -22.22 -2.34
N PRO A 59 -18.21 -22.90 -3.45
CA PRO A 59 -18.48 -24.33 -3.58
C PRO A 59 -17.62 -25.10 -2.58
N GLY A 60 -18.22 -26.07 -1.90
CA GLY A 60 -17.53 -26.91 -0.91
C GLY A 60 -18.51 -27.86 -0.22
N LYS A 61 -17.98 -28.86 0.48
CA LYS A 61 -18.79 -29.73 1.34
C LYS A 61 -18.82 -29.13 2.74
N ARG A 62 -20.02 -28.94 3.29
CA ARG A 62 -20.27 -28.48 4.66
C ARG A 62 -21.60 -29.07 5.14
N LYS A 63 -21.79 -29.18 6.45
CA LYS A 63 -23.07 -29.60 7.03
C LYS A 63 -23.97 -28.37 7.18
N GLU A 64 -25.11 -28.34 6.51
CA GLU A 64 -26.00 -27.17 6.48
C GLU A 64 -27.29 -27.45 7.26
N HIS A 65 -27.56 -26.62 8.27
CA HIS A 65 -28.85 -26.52 8.93
C HIS A 65 -29.65 -25.42 8.24
N ILE A 66 -30.41 -25.81 7.22
CA ILE A 66 -31.28 -24.89 6.48
C ILE A 66 -32.58 -24.69 7.27
N LEU A 67 -32.88 -23.45 7.64
CA LEU A 67 -34.06 -23.08 8.40
C LEU A 67 -34.94 -22.06 7.64
N PRO A 68 -36.25 -22.34 7.50
CA PRO A 68 -37.22 -21.34 7.06
C PRO A 68 -37.36 -20.18 8.05
N PHE A 69 -37.66 -18.99 7.53
CA PHE A 69 -37.92 -17.82 8.37
C PHE A 69 -39.16 -18.01 9.25
N GLY A 70 -39.04 -17.69 10.54
CA GLY A 70 -40.13 -17.80 11.52
C GLY A 70 -40.34 -19.20 12.10
N GLU A 71 -39.58 -20.21 11.67
CA GLU A 71 -39.59 -21.54 12.28
C GLU A 71 -38.68 -21.57 13.52
N GLN A 72 -39.21 -22.06 14.64
CA GLN A 72 -38.39 -22.34 15.83
C GLN A 72 -37.75 -23.72 15.70
N ARG A 73 -36.44 -23.79 15.85
CA ARG A 73 -35.70 -25.05 15.80
C ARG A 73 -34.59 -25.06 16.84
N ARG A 74 -34.30 -26.26 17.37
CA ARG A 74 -33.13 -26.51 18.19
C ARG A 74 -32.01 -27.13 17.35
N VAL A 75 -30.85 -26.48 17.31
CA VAL A 75 -29.63 -27.00 16.68
C VAL A 75 -28.57 -27.11 17.77
N HIS A 76 -28.05 -28.31 18.01
CA HIS A 76 -27.25 -28.63 19.20
C HIS A 76 -28.00 -28.22 20.49
N ASP A 77 -27.43 -27.32 21.30
CA ASP A 77 -28.04 -26.78 22.53
C ASP A 77 -28.54 -25.34 22.39
N VAL A 78 -28.86 -24.93 21.16
CA VAL A 78 -29.30 -23.58 20.80
C VAL A 78 -30.75 -23.60 20.30
N ASP A 79 -31.66 -22.99 21.07
CA ASP A 79 -33.03 -22.71 20.63
C ASP A 79 -33.03 -21.41 19.83
N LEU A 80 -33.30 -21.51 18.53
CA LEU A 80 -33.15 -20.40 17.60
C LEU A 80 -34.28 -20.28 16.57
N MET A 81 -34.39 -19.09 15.98
CA MET A 81 -35.30 -18.79 14.88
C MET A 81 -34.64 -17.76 13.96
N LEU A 82 -34.77 -17.95 12.65
CA LEU A 82 -34.30 -16.97 11.67
C LEU A 82 -35.41 -15.97 11.33
N LEU A 83 -35.05 -14.68 11.25
CA LEU A 83 -35.90 -13.60 10.77
C LEU A 83 -35.29 -13.00 9.50
N PRO A 84 -36.06 -12.52 8.53
CA PRO A 84 -35.51 -11.82 7.37
C PRO A 84 -34.82 -10.50 7.79
N ALA A 85 -33.63 -10.23 7.25
CA ALA A 85 -32.84 -9.02 7.49
C ALA A 85 -33.06 -7.92 6.43
N GLY A 86 -33.65 -8.28 5.28
CA GLY A 86 -33.99 -7.38 4.18
C GLY A 86 -32.83 -6.67 3.49
N HIS A 87 -31.59 -7.08 3.79
CA HIS A 87 -30.38 -6.58 3.14
C HIS A 87 -30.25 -7.10 1.71
N ILE A 88 -30.20 -8.43 1.56
CA ILE A 88 -30.27 -9.15 0.29
C ILE A 88 -31.25 -10.31 0.39
N PHE A 89 -31.62 -10.91 -0.75
CA PHE A 89 -32.50 -12.09 -0.75
C PHE A 89 -31.92 -13.22 0.09
N GLY A 90 -32.74 -13.77 0.98
CA GLY A 90 -32.33 -14.80 1.94
C GLY A 90 -31.50 -14.28 3.12
N SER A 91 -31.14 -13.00 3.19
CA SER A 91 -30.41 -12.46 4.33
C SER A 91 -31.19 -12.65 5.63
N ALA A 92 -30.51 -13.16 6.64
CA ALA A 92 -31.11 -13.63 7.87
C ALA A 92 -30.51 -12.94 9.09
N GLN A 93 -31.39 -12.62 10.02
CA GLN A 93 -31.08 -12.33 11.41
C GLN A 93 -31.33 -13.60 12.21
N ILE A 94 -30.59 -13.80 13.29
CA ILE A 94 -30.79 -14.95 14.18
C ILE A 94 -31.29 -14.46 15.54
N PHE A 95 -32.44 -14.99 15.94
CA PHE A 95 -33.00 -14.81 17.27
C PHE A 95 -32.72 -16.04 18.11
N LEU A 96 -32.10 -15.85 19.27
CA LEU A 96 -31.72 -16.90 20.21
C LEU A 96 -32.50 -16.74 21.51
N ARG A 97 -32.99 -17.86 22.05
CA ARG A 97 -33.65 -17.91 23.35
C ARG A 97 -32.84 -18.77 24.32
N ALA A 98 -32.48 -18.21 25.47
CA ALA A 98 -32.01 -18.98 26.63
C ALA A 98 -32.99 -18.86 27.80
N LYS A 99 -32.77 -19.65 28.86
CA LYS A 99 -33.74 -19.85 29.96
C LYS A 99 -34.34 -18.55 30.53
N ASN A 100 -33.58 -17.47 30.63
CA ASN A 100 -34.04 -16.19 31.19
C ASN A 100 -33.76 -14.96 30.29
N GLU A 101 -33.23 -15.13 29.07
CA GLU A 101 -32.79 -14.01 28.22
C GLU A 101 -32.92 -14.32 26.72
N SER A 102 -33.04 -13.26 25.92
CA SER A 102 -33.16 -13.31 24.46
C SER A 102 -32.12 -12.43 23.78
N LEU A 103 -31.60 -12.89 22.64
CA LEU A 103 -30.62 -12.18 21.82
C LEU A 103 -31.07 -12.15 20.36
N LEU A 104 -31.00 -10.99 19.73
CA LEU A 104 -31.19 -10.82 18.29
C LEU A 104 -29.89 -10.31 17.68
N TYR A 105 -29.33 -11.06 16.73
CA TYR A 105 -28.20 -10.62 15.92
C TYR A 105 -28.66 -10.35 14.49
N THR A 106 -28.41 -9.13 13.98
CA THR A 106 -28.96 -8.69 12.70
C THR A 106 -28.15 -9.16 11.49
N GLY A 107 -26.82 -9.29 11.63
CA GLY A 107 -25.92 -9.16 10.48
C GLY A 107 -26.17 -7.84 9.73
N ASP A 108 -25.81 -7.79 8.46
CA ASP A 108 -26.25 -6.69 7.60
C ASP A 108 -27.76 -6.72 7.39
N PHE A 109 -28.40 -5.57 7.59
CA PHE A 109 -29.85 -5.43 7.51
C PHE A 109 -30.27 -4.09 6.91
N LYS A 110 -31.51 -4.02 6.45
CA LYS A 110 -32.15 -2.82 5.92
C LYS A 110 -33.59 -2.72 6.37
N LEU A 111 -33.98 -1.63 7.02
CA LEU A 111 -35.36 -1.49 7.50
C LEU A 111 -36.33 -1.00 6.42
N ARG A 112 -35.88 -0.11 5.53
CA ARG A 112 -36.68 0.33 4.38
C ARG A 112 -37.02 -0.83 3.45
N ARG A 113 -38.27 -0.88 3.01
CA ARG A 113 -38.77 -1.94 2.13
C ARG A 113 -38.10 -1.86 0.75
N GLY A 114 -37.36 -2.91 0.39
CA GLY A 114 -36.90 -3.16 -0.97
C GLY A 114 -37.84 -4.10 -1.74
N LYS A 115 -37.66 -4.20 -3.05
CA LYS A 115 -38.36 -5.16 -3.92
C LYS A 115 -37.56 -6.45 -4.17
N SER A 116 -36.24 -6.40 -3.97
CA SER A 116 -35.30 -7.48 -4.32
C SER A 116 -34.99 -8.44 -3.16
N ALA A 117 -35.56 -8.23 -1.98
CA ALA A 117 -35.34 -9.03 -0.78
C ALA A 117 -36.61 -9.05 0.10
N GLU A 118 -36.67 -10.00 1.02
CA GLU A 118 -37.74 -10.12 1.99
C GLU A 118 -37.81 -8.89 2.90
N ALA A 119 -39.02 -8.48 3.31
CA ALA A 119 -39.16 -7.38 4.25
C ALA A 119 -38.60 -7.76 5.62
N THR A 120 -37.74 -6.90 6.16
CA THR A 120 -37.14 -7.08 7.47
C THR A 120 -38.19 -7.25 8.54
N LYS A 121 -38.01 -8.29 9.35
CA LYS A 121 -38.83 -8.52 10.55
C LYS A 121 -37.97 -8.29 11.79
N TRP A 122 -38.63 -8.11 12.91
CA TRP A 122 -37.97 -7.92 14.20
C TRP A 122 -38.81 -8.57 15.28
N MET A 123 -38.19 -8.77 16.44
CA MET A 123 -38.84 -9.21 17.65
C MET A 123 -38.23 -8.49 18.83
N CYS A 124 -38.95 -8.45 19.94
CA CYS A 124 -38.36 -7.97 21.18
C CYS A 124 -37.25 -8.92 21.64
N ALA A 125 -36.10 -8.36 22.04
CA ALA A 125 -34.95 -9.11 22.53
C ALA A 125 -34.27 -8.34 23.67
N ASP A 126 -33.74 -9.02 24.69
CA ASP A 126 -33.02 -8.37 25.79
C ASP A 126 -31.68 -7.76 25.32
N THR A 127 -30.96 -8.48 24.45
CA THR A 127 -29.73 -8.02 23.79
C THR A 127 -29.94 -7.92 22.29
N LEU A 128 -29.70 -6.73 21.73
CA LEU A 128 -29.63 -6.53 20.28
C LEU A 128 -28.17 -6.39 19.88
N ILE A 129 -27.68 -7.27 19.00
CA ILE A 129 -26.39 -7.11 18.33
C ILE A 129 -26.66 -6.67 16.90
N MET A 130 -26.23 -5.47 16.53
CA MET A 130 -26.58 -4.90 15.23
C MET A 130 -25.40 -4.29 14.47
N GLU A 131 -25.46 -4.44 13.16
CA GLU A 131 -24.52 -3.81 12.23
C GLU A 131 -24.84 -2.32 12.04
N THR A 132 -23.80 -1.47 11.99
CA THR A 132 -23.91 0.00 12.02
C THR A 132 -23.02 0.68 10.97
N THR A 133 -22.99 0.09 9.77
CA THR A 133 -22.23 0.58 8.59
C THR A 133 -22.39 2.08 8.35
N PHE A 134 -23.62 2.61 8.51
CA PHE A 134 -23.95 4.03 8.35
C PHE A 134 -24.34 4.72 9.68
N GLY A 135 -23.70 4.36 10.78
CA GLY A 135 -23.99 4.85 12.14
C GLY A 135 -23.67 6.32 12.47
N ARG A 136 -23.54 7.22 11.48
CA ARG A 136 -23.38 8.67 11.73
C ARG A 136 -24.58 9.47 11.20
N PRO A 137 -25.00 10.56 11.88
CA PRO A 137 -26.14 11.39 11.46
C PRO A 137 -26.09 11.93 10.02
N ARG A 138 -24.88 12.07 9.45
CA ARG A 138 -24.71 12.53 8.06
C ARG A 138 -25.12 11.49 7.01
N TYR A 139 -25.20 10.21 7.37
CA TYR A 139 -25.63 9.13 6.48
C TYR A 139 -27.13 8.92 6.63
N ARG A 140 -27.90 9.94 6.26
CA ARG A 140 -29.34 9.87 6.04
C ARG A 140 -29.57 9.85 4.55
N PHE A 141 -30.17 8.78 4.03
CA PHE A 141 -30.31 8.68 2.58
C PHE A 141 -31.56 9.42 2.11
N PRO A 142 -31.51 10.03 0.92
CA PRO A 142 -32.71 10.58 0.30
C PRO A 142 -33.77 9.49 0.06
N PRO A 143 -35.05 9.87 -0.11
CA PRO A 143 -36.12 8.94 -0.43
C PRO A 143 -35.77 8.03 -1.63
N THR A 144 -36.00 6.73 -1.49
CA THR A 144 -35.65 5.73 -2.51
C THR A 144 -36.22 6.09 -3.88
N ASP A 145 -37.48 6.48 -3.95
CA ASP A 145 -38.16 6.80 -5.21
C ASP A 145 -37.47 7.98 -5.94
N GLN A 146 -37.01 8.99 -5.19
CA GLN A 146 -36.25 10.11 -5.76
C GLN A 146 -34.92 9.65 -6.37
N VAL A 147 -34.20 8.74 -5.70
CA VAL A 147 -32.93 8.20 -6.22
C VAL A 147 -33.17 7.33 -7.45
N VAL A 148 -34.26 6.55 -7.44
CA VAL A 148 -34.66 5.73 -8.59
C VAL A 148 -34.99 6.61 -9.79
N ASP A 149 -35.75 7.69 -9.60
CA ASP A 149 -36.06 8.65 -10.66
C ASP A 149 -34.78 9.27 -11.26
N GLN A 150 -33.80 9.60 -10.42
CA GLN A 150 -32.49 10.10 -10.87
C GLN A 150 -31.71 9.06 -11.68
N ILE A 151 -31.71 7.80 -11.25
CA ILE A 151 -31.06 6.70 -12.00
C ILE A 151 -31.74 6.50 -13.36
N VAL A 152 -33.07 6.52 -13.41
CA VAL A 152 -33.85 6.39 -14.64
C VAL A 152 -33.61 7.58 -15.57
N ALA A 153 -33.59 8.80 -15.05
CA ALA A 153 -33.26 10.01 -15.80
C ALA A 153 -31.86 9.92 -16.42
N PHE A 154 -30.85 9.56 -15.62
CA PHE A 154 -29.49 9.34 -16.10
C PHE A 154 -29.42 8.32 -17.24
N CYS A 155 -30.17 7.20 -17.13
CA CYS A 155 -30.22 6.20 -18.18
C CYS A 155 -30.87 6.73 -19.46
N ARG A 156 -32.00 7.44 -19.34
CA ARG A 156 -32.73 8.00 -20.49
C ARG A 156 -31.92 9.08 -21.21
N GLU A 157 -31.30 9.99 -20.47
CA GLU A 157 -30.41 11.01 -21.02
C GLU A 157 -29.25 10.36 -21.77
N THR A 158 -28.57 9.40 -21.14
CA THR A 158 -27.42 8.73 -21.77
C THR A 158 -27.82 8.02 -23.06
N ILE A 159 -28.99 7.35 -23.09
CA ILE A 159 -29.50 6.70 -24.30
C ILE A 159 -29.92 7.73 -25.35
N GLY A 160 -30.52 8.85 -24.94
CA GLY A 160 -30.88 9.96 -25.83
C GLY A 160 -29.67 10.61 -26.51
N ASP A 161 -28.50 10.57 -25.87
CA ASP A 161 -27.22 11.05 -26.40
C ASP A 161 -26.44 9.98 -27.20
N ASP A 162 -27.11 8.91 -27.65
CA ASP A 162 -26.52 7.74 -28.32
C ASP A 162 -25.40 7.05 -27.52
N GLY A 163 -25.47 7.15 -26.18
CA GLY A 163 -24.56 6.51 -25.24
C GLY A 163 -25.15 5.26 -24.58
N VAL A 164 -24.28 4.46 -23.98
CA VAL A 164 -24.68 3.31 -23.16
C VAL A 164 -24.55 3.67 -21.68
N PRO A 165 -25.66 3.75 -20.92
CA PRO A 165 -25.60 3.92 -19.48
C PRO A 165 -25.09 2.64 -18.82
N VAL A 166 -24.07 2.78 -17.98
CA VAL A 166 -23.48 1.70 -17.20
C VAL A 166 -23.73 1.95 -15.72
N LEU A 167 -24.46 1.05 -15.06
CA LEU A 167 -24.75 1.12 -13.63
C LEU A 167 -23.87 0.10 -12.89
N LEU A 168 -22.97 0.60 -12.05
CA LEU A 168 -22.10 -0.20 -11.21
C LEU A 168 -22.78 -0.50 -9.88
N GLY A 169 -22.96 -1.78 -9.57
CA GLY A 169 -23.50 -2.26 -8.31
C GLY A 169 -22.98 -3.66 -8.00
N TYR A 170 -22.76 -3.97 -6.72
CA TYR A 170 -22.33 -5.30 -6.30
C TYR A 170 -23.21 -6.40 -6.91
N SER A 171 -22.59 -7.49 -7.36
CA SER A 171 -23.29 -8.52 -8.16
C SER A 171 -24.40 -9.26 -7.41
N LEU A 172 -24.37 -9.23 -6.07
CA LEU A 172 -25.36 -9.82 -5.19
C LEU A 172 -26.00 -8.72 -4.34
N GLY A 173 -27.33 -8.61 -4.38
CA GLY A 173 -28.08 -7.58 -3.66
C GLY A 173 -28.30 -6.34 -4.51
N LYS A 174 -27.28 -5.48 -4.56
CA LYS A 174 -27.33 -4.17 -5.24
C LYS A 174 -27.79 -4.25 -6.70
N ALA A 175 -27.25 -5.18 -7.48
CA ALA A 175 -27.61 -5.31 -8.89
C ALA A 175 -29.06 -5.75 -9.09
N GLN A 176 -29.60 -6.60 -8.22
CA GLN A 176 -31.01 -7.01 -8.24
C GLN A 176 -31.93 -5.86 -7.77
N GLU A 177 -31.46 -5.04 -6.84
CA GLU A 177 -32.17 -3.82 -6.44
C GLU A 177 -32.26 -2.80 -7.60
N ILE A 178 -31.17 -2.61 -8.35
CA ILE A 178 -31.17 -1.81 -9.59
C ILE A 178 -32.17 -2.38 -10.61
N LEU A 179 -32.21 -3.70 -10.80
CA LEU A 179 -33.17 -4.34 -11.71
C LEU A 179 -34.62 -4.05 -11.32
N CYS A 180 -34.94 -4.12 -10.03
CA CYS A 180 -36.27 -3.76 -9.53
C CYS A 180 -36.56 -2.26 -9.65
N ALA A 181 -35.54 -1.39 -9.54
CA ALA A 181 -35.68 0.05 -9.72
C ALA A 181 -35.98 0.46 -11.17
N LEU A 182 -35.48 -0.31 -12.15
CA LEU A 182 -35.73 -0.06 -13.58
C LEU A 182 -37.07 -0.65 -14.07
N GLU A 183 -37.80 -1.36 -13.21
CA GLU A 183 -39.10 -1.95 -13.55
C GLU A 183 -40.12 -0.86 -13.92
N GLY A 184 -40.81 -1.03 -15.06
CA GLY A 184 -41.79 -0.06 -15.55
C GLY A 184 -41.18 1.18 -16.21
N ALA A 185 -39.85 1.35 -16.22
CA ALA A 185 -39.20 2.52 -16.81
C ALA A 185 -39.11 2.48 -18.36
N GLY A 186 -39.46 1.35 -18.98
CA GLY A 186 -39.31 1.11 -20.43
C GLY A 186 -37.87 0.88 -20.88
N LEU A 187 -36.94 0.71 -19.95
CA LEU A 187 -35.53 0.43 -20.19
C LEU A 187 -35.28 -1.07 -20.22
N ILE A 188 -34.33 -1.53 -21.04
CA ILE A 188 -33.95 -2.95 -21.13
C ILE A 188 -32.57 -3.14 -20.46
N PRO A 189 -32.50 -3.74 -19.26
CA PRO A 189 -31.24 -4.03 -18.62
C PRO A 189 -30.47 -5.15 -19.33
N MET A 190 -29.16 -5.02 -19.36
CA MET A 190 -28.21 -6.02 -19.83
C MET A 190 -27.22 -6.32 -18.71
N LEU A 191 -27.03 -7.60 -18.37
CA LEU A 191 -26.34 -8.01 -17.15
C LEU A 191 -24.96 -8.60 -17.44
N HIS A 192 -23.95 -8.12 -16.71
CA HIS A 192 -22.66 -8.78 -16.62
C HIS A 192 -22.81 -10.25 -16.17
N GLY A 193 -21.89 -11.13 -16.61
CA GLY A 193 -22.01 -12.58 -16.39
C GLY A 193 -22.25 -13.01 -14.94
N THR A 194 -21.54 -12.40 -13.99
CA THR A 194 -21.74 -12.67 -12.55
C THR A 194 -23.08 -12.16 -12.03
N VAL A 195 -23.52 -10.98 -12.48
CA VAL A 195 -24.82 -10.40 -12.11
C VAL A 195 -25.94 -11.28 -12.66
N PHE A 196 -25.85 -11.69 -13.92
CA PHE A 196 -26.79 -12.60 -14.56
C PHE A 196 -26.92 -13.92 -13.79
N GLN A 197 -25.79 -14.53 -13.39
CA GLN A 197 -25.79 -15.77 -12.62
C GLN A 197 -26.52 -15.61 -11.27
N MET A 198 -26.25 -14.52 -10.53
CA MET A 198 -26.91 -14.28 -9.25
C MET A 198 -28.41 -14.02 -9.42
N THR A 199 -28.80 -13.20 -10.41
CA THR A 199 -30.23 -12.94 -10.73
C THR A 199 -30.97 -14.24 -11.07
N ARG A 200 -30.35 -15.16 -11.82
CA ARG A 200 -30.95 -16.48 -12.11
C ARG A 200 -31.18 -17.34 -10.87
N ILE A 201 -30.39 -17.17 -9.80
CA ILE A 201 -30.62 -17.88 -8.54
C ILE A 201 -31.84 -17.30 -7.83
N TYR A 202 -32.03 -15.98 -7.83
CA TYR A 202 -33.21 -15.35 -7.23
C TYR A 202 -34.51 -15.84 -7.89
N GLU A 203 -34.52 -15.99 -9.22
CA GLU A 203 -35.66 -16.51 -9.97
C GLU A 203 -36.04 -17.96 -9.59
N GLN A 204 -35.08 -18.78 -9.14
CA GLN A 204 -35.37 -20.15 -8.68
C GLN A 204 -36.26 -20.16 -7.43
N PHE A 205 -36.29 -19.05 -6.69
CA PHE A 205 -37.13 -18.87 -5.51
C PHE A 205 -38.35 -17.98 -5.78
N GLY A 206 -38.74 -17.82 -7.04
CA GLY A 206 -39.96 -17.10 -7.43
C GLY A 206 -39.84 -15.58 -7.43
N GLN A 207 -38.64 -15.01 -7.24
CA GLN A 207 -38.42 -13.58 -7.42
C GLN A 207 -38.54 -13.23 -8.91
N SER A 208 -39.33 -12.21 -9.23
CA SER A 208 -39.49 -11.70 -10.59
C SER A 208 -38.74 -10.39 -10.79
N PHE A 209 -38.23 -10.18 -11.99
CA PHE A 209 -37.54 -8.96 -12.41
C PHE A 209 -38.09 -8.48 -13.76
N CYS A 210 -37.83 -7.21 -14.10
CA CYS A 210 -38.09 -6.70 -15.44
C CYS A 210 -37.31 -7.48 -16.51
N LYS A 211 -37.75 -7.42 -17.76
CA LYS A 211 -37.08 -8.12 -18.87
C LYS A 211 -35.62 -7.68 -18.98
N TYR A 212 -34.69 -8.60 -18.75
CA TYR A 212 -33.24 -8.37 -18.87
C TYR A 212 -32.58 -9.33 -19.85
N LEU A 213 -31.42 -8.94 -20.36
CA LEU A 213 -30.58 -9.74 -21.27
C LEU A 213 -29.24 -10.06 -20.61
N ARG A 214 -28.58 -11.13 -21.06
CA ARG A 214 -27.17 -11.37 -20.75
C ARG A 214 -26.32 -10.41 -21.58
N TYR A 215 -25.21 -9.93 -21.04
CA TYR A 215 -24.28 -9.07 -21.77
C TYR A 215 -23.84 -9.69 -23.12
N ASP A 216 -24.07 -8.92 -24.18
CA ASP A 216 -23.59 -9.18 -25.54
C ASP A 216 -22.96 -7.87 -26.07
N PRO A 217 -21.66 -7.87 -26.42
CA PRO A 217 -20.97 -6.68 -26.89
C PRO A 217 -21.54 -6.08 -28.18
N ASN A 218 -22.22 -6.87 -29.03
CA ASN A 218 -22.74 -6.41 -30.32
C ASN A 218 -24.10 -5.72 -30.21
N GLU A 219 -24.72 -5.80 -29.03
CA GLU A 219 -26.14 -5.48 -28.84
C GLU A 219 -26.36 -4.43 -27.74
N VAL A 220 -25.32 -3.74 -27.30
CA VAL A 220 -25.37 -2.81 -26.14
C VAL A 220 -26.16 -1.52 -26.39
N ALA A 221 -26.39 -1.14 -27.64
CA ALA A 221 -27.06 0.12 -27.99
C ALA A 221 -28.51 0.15 -27.49
N GLY A 222 -28.92 1.29 -26.91
CA GLY A 222 -30.27 1.49 -26.36
C GLY A 222 -30.60 0.68 -25.09
N LYS A 223 -29.60 0.03 -24.47
CA LYS A 223 -29.77 -0.83 -23.28
C LYS A 223 -29.00 -0.27 -22.09
N VAL A 224 -29.38 -0.69 -20.88
CA VAL A 224 -28.72 -0.29 -19.63
C VAL A 224 -27.82 -1.41 -19.13
N LEU A 225 -26.51 -1.18 -19.10
CA LEU A 225 -25.56 -2.21 -18.70
C LEU A 225 -25.34 -2.20 -17.18
N ILE A 226 -25.66 -3.31 -16.49
CA ILE A 226 -25.46 -3.46 -15.04
C ILE A 226 -24.24 -4.36 -14.78
N CYS A 227 -23.25 -3.83 -14.07
CA CYS A 227 -21.96 -4.48 -13.84
C CYS A 227 -21.50 -4.41 -12.38
N PRO A 228 -20.66 -5.35 -11.91
CA PRO A 228 -19.94 -5.16 -10.66
C PRO A 228 -18.96 -3.97 -10.73
N PRO A 229 -18.64 -3.32 -9.61
CA PRO A 229 -17.64 -2.25 -9.57
C PRO A 229 -16.27 -2.63 -10.13
N SER A 230 -15.88 -3.90 -9.99
CA SER A 230 -14.63 -4.43 -10.56
C SER A 230 -14.59 -4.36 -12.09
N ALA A 231 -15.73 -4.24 -12.77
CA ALA A 231 -15.81 -4.11 -14.21
C ALA A 231 -15.53 -2.68 -14.71
N ASN A 232 -15.49 -1.66 -13.84
CA ASN A 232 -15.37 -0.24 -14.23
C ASN A 232 -14.20 0.03 -15.19
N ARG A 233 -13.08 -0.68 -15.00
CA ARG A 233 -11.86 -0.58 -15.84
C ARG A 233 -11.57 -1.84 -16.63
N SER A 234 -12.59 -2.65 -16.90
CA SER A 234 -12.43 -3.88 -17.68
C SER A 234 -12.42 -3.57 -19.19
N ARG A 235 -11.72 -4.43 -19.96
CA ARG A 235 -11.75 -4.39 -21.44
C ARG A 235 -13.17 -4.43 -22.01
N MET A 236 -14.11 -5.03 -21.28
CA MET A 236 -15.53 -5.09 -21.65
C MET A 236 -16.13 -3.69 -21.76
N LEU A 237 -15.94 -2.84 -20.74
CA LEU A 237 -16.44 -1.47 -20.76
C LEU A 237 -15.60 -0.56 -21.65
N GLU A 238 -14.28 -0.78 -21.74
CA GLU A 238 -13.40 0.00 -22.64
C GLU A 238 -13.81 -0.11 -24.11
N LYS A 239 -14.34 -1.26 -24.54
CA LYS A 239 -14.86 -1.48 -25.90
C LYS A 239 -16.13 -0.70 -26.23
N ILE A 240 -16.85 -0.21 -25.22
CA ILE A 240 -18.04 0.61 -25.41
C ILE A 240 -17.58 2.05 -25.61
N ALA A 241 -17.65 2.52 -26.86
CA ALA A 241 -17.11 3.80 -27.30
C ALA A 241 -17.77 5.00 -26.61
N ARG A 242 -19.11 5.05 -26.61
CA ARG A 242 -19.90 6.09 -25.92
C ARG A 242 -20.61 5.46 -24.72
N LYS A 243 -20.12 5.74 -23.51
CA LYS A 243 -20.74 5.29 -22.26
C LYS A 243 -20.73 6.40 -21.23
N ARG A 244 -21.72 6.39 -20.35
CA ARG A 244 -21.69 7.13 -19.07
C ARG A 244 -21.81 6.11 -17.95
N VAL A 245 -20.94 6.19 -16.97
CA VAL A 245 -20.83 5.23 -15.87
C VAL A 245 -21.33 5.86 -14.59
N ALA A 246 -22.23 5.20 -13.89
CA ALA A 246 -22.70 5.61 -12.58
C ALA A 246 -22.42 4.54 -11.52
N MET A 247 -22.01 4.95 -10.31
CA MET A 247 -21.90 4.06 -9.16
C MET A 247 -23.17 4.13 -8.30
N ILE A 248 -23.70 2.97 -7.93
CA ILE A 248 -24.87 2.85 -7.07
C ILE A 248 -24.42 2.32 -5.70
N SER A 249 -24.37 3.21 -4.70
CA SER A 249 -23.87 2.86 -3.36
C SER A 249 -24.35 3.86 -2.31
N GLY A 250 -24.62 3.39 -1.08
CA GLY A 250 -24.94 4.27 0.06
C GLY A 250 -23.86 5.30 0.39
N TRP A 251 -22.60 5.05 0.01
CA TRP A 251 -21.51 6.03 0.13
C TRP A 251 -21.65 7.23 -0.81
N GLY A 252 -22.61 7.19 -1.75
CA GLY A 252 -22.92 8.28 -2.68
C GLY A 252 -23.45 9.56 -2.04
N VAL A 253 -23.75 9.54 -0.74
CA VAL A 253 -24.05 10.76 0.03
C VAL A 253 -22.82 11.66 0.15
N ASP A 254 -21.61 11.09 0.09
CA ASP A 254 -20.37 11.87 0.11
C ASP A 254 -20.17 12.61 -1.23
N PRO A 255 -20.01 13.95 -1.25
CA PRO A 255 -19.79 14.71 -2.50
C PRO A 255 -18.54 14.27 -3.29
N ASN A 256 -17.55 13.69 -2.60
CA ASN A 256 -16.32 13.20 -3.21
C ASN A 256 -16.44 11.79 -3.80
N ALA A 257 -17.61 11.14 -3.71
CA ALA A 257 -17.79 9.76 -4.17
C ALA A 257 -17.53 9.61 -5.68
N ILE A 258 -17.89 10.60 -6.49
CA ILE A 258 -17.65 10.63 -7.95
C ILE A 258 -16.15 10.45 -8.24
N TYR A 259 -15.29 11.22 -7.56
CA TYR A 259 -13.84 11.12 -7.70
C TYR A 259 -13.27 9.82 -7.10
N ARG A 260 -13.83 9.38 -5.96
CA ARG A 260 -13.41 8.13 -5.29
C ARG A 260 -13.62 6.92 -6.18
N TYR A 261 -14.78 6.84 -6.85
CA TYR A 261 -15.14 5.71 -7.72
C TYR A 261 -14.70 5.90 -9.17
N GLN A 262 -14.32 7.12 -9.58
CA GLN A 262 -13.95 7.48 -10.95
C GLN A 262 -15.04 7.11 -11.95
N VAL A 263 -16.20 7.71 -11.74
CA VAL A 263 -17.43 7.52 -12.52
C VAL A 263 -18.02 8.88 -12.87
N ASP A 264 -18.96 8.93 -13.80
CA ASP A 264 -19.62 10.16 -14.24
C ASP A 264 -20.73 10.62 -13.27
N ALA A 265 -21.33 9.68 -12.54
CA ALA A 265 -22.36 9.95 -11.54
C ALA A 265 -22.32 8.97 -10.36
N VAL A 266 -22.87 9.35 -9.22
CA VAL A 266 -23.07 8.45 -8.08
C VAL A 266 -24.47 8.65 -7.52
N PHE A 267 -25.17 7.56 -7.23
CA PHE A 267 -26.53 7.58 -6.70
C PHE A 267 -26.58 6.86 -5.33
N PRO A 268 -27.07 7.52 -4.26
CA PRO A 268 -27.06 7.01 -2.89
C PRO A 268 -28.17 5.97 -2.62
N LEU A 269 -28.24 4.92 -3.44
CA LEU A 269 -29.14 3.79 -3.22
C LEU A 269 -28.41 2.69 -2.43
N SER A 270 -28.83 2.46 -1.19
CA SER A 270 -28.18 1.52 -0.26
C SER A 270 -29.07 0.32 0.10
N ASP A 271 -28.41 -0.82 0.28
CA ASP A 271 -28.94 -2.10 0.76
C ASP A 271 -28.71 -2.27 2.26
N HIS A 272 -28.20 -1.25 2.95
CA HIS A 272 -28.09 -1.21 4.42
C HIS A 272 -29.04 -0.17 5.02
N ALA A 273 -29.33 -0.33 6.31
CA ALA A 273 -29.96 0.69 7.14
C ALA A 273 -29.13 1.99 7.15
N ASP A 274 -29.80 3.13 7.01
CA ASP A 274 -29.20 4.43 7.27
C ASP A 274 -29.32 4.82 8.75
N TYR A 275 -28.82 6.00 9.11
CA TYR A 275 -28.81 6.42 10.51
C TYR A 275 -30.20 6.41 11.18
N ASP A 276 -31.25 6.84 10.47
CA ASP A 276 -32.60 6.90 11.05
C ASP A 276 -33.25 5.50 11.09
N ASP A 277 -32.98 4.64 10.09
CA ASP A 277 -33.36 3.22 10.13
C ASP A 277 -32.73 2.49 11.32
N LEU A 278 -31.44 2.74 11.62
CA LEU A 278 -30.73 2.12 12.75
C LEU A 278 -31.38 2.50 14.09
N ILE A 279 -31.70 3.79 14.30
CA ILE A 279 -32.39 4.27 15.51
C ILE A 279 -33.77 3.62 15.62
N ARG A 280 -34.55 3.66 14.54
CA ARG A 280 -35.90 3.08 14.53
C ARG A 280 -35.86 1.58 14.80
N TYR A 281 -34.83 0.88 14.34
CA TYR A 281 -34.70 -0.56 14.60
C TYR A 281 -34.50 -0.86 16.09
N VAL A 282 -33.71 -0.03 16.81
CA VAL A 282 -33.58 -0.12 18.27
C VAL A 282 -34.92 0.08 18.95
N ASP A 283 -35.71 1.08 18.54
CA ASP A 283 -37.05 1.34 19.10
C ASP A 283 -38.04 0.19 18.86
N LEU A 284 -37.94 -0.49 17.71
CA LEU A 284 -38.77 -1.62 17.35
C LEU A 284 -38.44 -2.89 18.14
N VAL A 285 -37.15 -3.13 18.38
CA VAL A 285 -36.65 -4.30 19.14
C VAL A 285 -36.80 -4.08 20.66
N ARG A 286 -36.77 -2.84 21.14
CA ARG A 286 -36.86 -2.48 22.58
C ARG A 286 -35.86 -3.25 23.47
N PRO A 287 -34.56 -3.24 23.14
CA PRO A 287 -33.58 -4.00 23.90
C PRO A 287 -33.24 -3.36 25.24
N LYS A 288 -32.81 -4.18 26.20
CA LYS A 288 -32.20 -3.70 27.45
C LYS A 288 -30.80 -3.18 27.18
N ARG A 289 -30.06 -3.84 26.28
CA ARG A 289 -28.75 -3.41 25.80
C ARG A 289 -28.54 -3.59 24.30
N VAL A 290 -27.77 -2.71 23.68
CA VAL A 290 -27.37 -2.78 22.27
C VAL A 290 -25.87 -2.98 22.14
N LEU A 291 -25.46 -3.89 21.27
CA LEU A 291 -24.09 -4.16 20.91
C LEU A 291 -23.90 -3.83 19.43
N THR A 292 -23.09 -2.81 19.13
CA THR A 292 -22.91 -2.31 17.76
C THR A 292 -21.67 -2.89 17.10
N LEU A 293 -21.75 -3.18 15.80
CA LEU A 293 -20.69 -3.77 14.99
C LEU A 293 -20.49 -2.99 13.69
N HIS A 294 -19.28 -3.10 13.14
CA HIS A 294 -18.88 -2.53 11.83
C HIS A 294 -19.11 -1.01 11.68
N GLY A 295 -18.59 -0.43 10.59
CA GLY A 295 -18.73 1.00 10.27
C GLY A 295 -18.36 1.95 11.41
N PHE A 296 -19.37 2.64 11.96
CA PHE A 296 -19.23 3.68 12.98
C PHE A 296 -19.76 3.22 14.35
N ALA A 297 -19.63 1.93 14.67
CA ALA A 297 -20.14 1.27 15.87
C ALA A 297 -19.97 2.05 17.18
N ALA A 298 -18.76 2.53 17.48
CA ALA A 298 -18.49 3.24 18.74
C ALA A 298 -19.24 4.58 18.84
N GLU A 299 -19.34 5.31 17.74
CA GLU A 299 -20.04 6.59 17.69
C GLU A 299 -21.54 6.40 17.75
N PHE A 300 -22.08 5.40 17.04
CA PHE A 300 -23.50 5.08 17.11
C PHE A 300 -23.90 4.61 18.50
N ALA A 301 -23.10 3.75 19.14
CA ALA A 301 -23.34 3.32 20.53
C ALA A 301 -23.33 4.50 21.51
N ARG A 302 -22.43 5.48 21.31
CA ARG A 302 -22.44 6.72 22.09
C ARG A 302 -23.73 7.51 21.86
N ASP A 303 -24.14 7.69 20.61
CA ASP A 303 -25.36 8.41 20.26
C ASP A 303 -26.62 7.72 20.86
N LEU A 304 -26.68 6.38 20.90
CA LEU A 304 -27.75 5.63 21.58
C LEU A 304 -27.80 5.95 23.08
N ARG A 305 -26.63 5.98 23.76
CA ARG A 305 -26.56 6.30 25.19
C ARG A 305 -26.94 7.74 25.50
N GLU A 306 -26.38 8.68 24.75
CA GLU A 306 -26.51 10.12 25.03
C GLU A 306 -27.86 10.70 24.57
N LYS A 307 -28.39 10.24 23.43
CA LYS A 307 -29.57 10.86 22.80
C LYS A 307 -30.86 10.08 23.00
N ILE A 308 -30.78 8.76 23.16
CA ILE A 308 -31.94 7.86 23.24
C ILE A 308 -32.06 7.24 24.64
N GLY A 309 -30.96 7.19 25.41
CA GLY A 309 -30.94 6.66 26.78
C GLY A 309 -30.94 5.13 26.83
N VAL A 310 -30.50 4.47 25.75
CA VAL A 310 -30.37 3.00 25.70
C VAL A 310 -28.95 2.60 26.06
N GLU A 311 -28.82 1.59 26.91
CA GLU A 311 -27.52 1.02 27.27
C GLU A 311 -26.88 0.38 26.02
N ALA A 312 -25.74 0.90 25.56
CA ALA A 312 -25.16 0.47 24.29
C ALA A 312 -23.64 0.49 24.29
N TRP A 313 -22.99 -0.47 23.62
CA TRP A 313 -21.54 -0.54 23.45
C TRP A 313 -21.14 -1.08 22.08
N ALA A 314 -19.99 -0.67 21.57
CA ALA A 314 -19.44 -1.29 20.37
C ALA A 314 -18.76 -2.60 20.72
N LEU A 315 -18.97 -3.66 19.94
CA LEU A 315 -18.18 -4.88 20.07
C LEU A 315 -16.83 -4.68 19.38
N SER A 316 -15.90 -4.06 20.10
CA SER A 316 -14.47 -4.05 19.82
C SER A 316 -13.74 -4.80 20.94
N GLU A 317 -12.50 -5.23 20.72
CA GLU A 317 -11.69 -5.89 21.78
C GLU A 317 -11.70 -5.08 23.10
N GLU A 318 -11.72 -3.74 23.03
CA GLU A 318 -11.69 -2.84 24.19
C GLU A 318 -12.93 -2.91 25.09
N ASN A 319 -14.13 -3.08 24.52
CA ASN A 319 -15.38 -3.07 25.29
C ASN A 319 -15.75 -4.47 25.83
N GLN A 320 -15.08 -5.53 25.36
CA GLN A 320 -15.27 -6.90 25.87
C GLN A 320 -14.85 -7.04 27.33
N MET A 321 -13.83 -6.29 27.76
CA MET A 321 -13.38 -6.27 29.14
C MET A 321 -14.39 -5.56 30.08
N GLU A 322 -15.09 -4.52 29.58
CA GLU A 322 -16.15 -3.82 30.34
C GLU A 322 -17.44 -4.64 30.45
N LEU A 323 -17.81 -5.38 29.40
CA LEU A 323 -18.98 -6.30 29.40
C LEU A 323 -18.83 -7.45 30.42
N SER A 324 -17.59 -7.87 30.68
CA SER A 324 -17.26 -8.94 31.62
C SER A 324 -17.35 -8.50 33.09
N LEU A 325 -17.15 -7.21 33.38
CA LEU A 325 -17.13 -6.65 34.73
C LEU A 325 -18.53 -6.42 35.35
N GLY A 326 -19.60 -6.54 34.56
CA GLY A 326 -20.98 -6.37 35.01
C GLY A 326 -21.57 -7.51 35.84
N THR A 327 -20.88 -8.65 35.97
CA THR A 327 -21.39 -9.86 36.63
C THR A 327 -21.05 -10.00 38.12
N PHE A 328 -20.28 -9.07 38.71
CA PHE A 328 -20.01 -9.03 40.14
C PHE A 328 -20.57 -7.77 40.80
N ARG A 329 -21.89 -7.69 40.95
CA ARG A 329 -22.51 -6.82 41.98
C ARG A 329 -22.61 -7.57 43.30
N SER A 330 -21.49 -7.63 44.01
CA SER A 330 -21.50 -7.87 45.46
C SER A 330 -21.98 -6.60 46.17
N THR A 331 -22.92 -6.78 47.09
CA THR A 331 -23.60 -5.80 47.92
C THR A 331 -22.66 -4.78 48.58
N ARG A 332 -22.76 -3.50 48.22
CA ARG A 332 -22.24 -2.39 49.02
C ARG A 332 -23.11 -2.20 50.27
N ARG A 333 -22.55 -2.43 51.45
CA ARG A 333 -23.01 -1.78 52.68
C ARG A 333 -22.41 -0.37 52.75
N GLN A 334 -23.26 0.55 53.20
CA GLN A 334 -23.00 1.96 53.46
C GLN A 334 -21.91 2.15 54.54
N GLY A 335 -21.16 3.24 54.44
CA GLY A 335 -20.42 3.79 55.58
C GLY A 335 -19.16 4.57 55.22
N GLU A 336 -19.21 5.87 55.51
CA GLU A 336 -18.10 6.74 55.94
C GLU A 336 -17.37 7.60 54.89
N ALA A 337 -17.39 8.90 55.21
CA ALA A 337 -16.79 10.03 54.51
C ALA A 337 -15.32 10.24 54.92
N PRO A 338 -14.49 10.91 54.10
CA PRO A 338 -13.09 11.14 54.40
C PRO A 338 -12.87 12.39 55.28
N PRO A 339 -11.83 12.43 56.14
CA PRO A 339 -11.39 13.67 56.77
C PRO A 339 -10.27 14.34 55.95
N GLU A 340 -10.31 15.67 55.98
CA GLU A 340 -9.32 16.63 55.46
C GLU A 340 -8.23 16.98 56.52
N PRO A 341 -7.17 17.72 56.16
CA PRO A 341 -5.80 17.49 56.63
C PRO A 341 -5.34 18.39 57.79
N ASN A 342 -4.34 17.93 58.54
CA ASN A 342 -3.44 18.69 59.43
C ASN A 342 -2.06 18.02 59.29
N GLY A 343 -0.89 18.66 59.27
CA GLY A 343 -0.43 19.93 59.81
C GLY A 343 1.05 19.71 60.18
N HIS A 344 1.90 20.70 59.91
CA HIS A 344 3.36 20.67 60.00
C HIS A 344 4.00 20.09 61.27
N ALA A 345 5.18 19.48 61.13
CA ALA A 345 6.27 19.60 62.10
C ALA A 345 7.65 19.43 61.46
N SER A 346 8.46 20.46 61.65
CA SER A 346 9.88 20.61 61.33
C SER A 346 10.78 19.72 62.19
N ASN A 347 11.88 19.21 61.62
CA ASN A 347 13.10 19.01 62.39
C ASN A 347 14.34 19.17 61.51
N THR A 348 15.21 20.09 61.93
CA THR A 348 16.52 20.42 61.38
C THR A 348 17.62 19.74 62.20
N GLY A 349 18.69 19.32 61.52
CA GLY A 349 19.93 18.84 62.14
C GLY A 349 20.88 18.33 61.08
N GLY A 350 21.87 19.15 60.70
CA GLY A 350 22.74 18.94 59.53
C GLY A 350 24.19 18.55 59.84
N LEU A 351 25.02 18.78 58.81
CA LEU A 351 26.49 18.69 58.66
C LEU A 351 26.98 17.38 58.00
N ALA A 352 27.82 17.37 56.97
CA ALA A 352 28.38 18.38 56.07
C ALA A 352 29.10 17.67 54.90
N GLY A 353 29.13 18.29 53.72
CA GLY A 353 30.20 18.11 52.72
C GLY A 353 29.82 17.49 51.37
N ALA A 354 29.27 18.28 50.43
CA ALA A 354 29.45 18.06 48.99
C ALA A 354 29.10 19.32 48.16
N SER A 355 29.86 19.48 47.07
CA SER A 355 29.92 20.54 46.03
C SER A 355 28.59 21.18 45.55
N PRO A 356 28.56 22.46 45.10
CA PRO A 356 27.31 23.19 44.78
C PRO A 356 26.66 22.86 43.43
N TYR A 357 26.81 21.64 42.91
CA TYR A 357 26.11 21.18 41.69
C TYR A 357 25.78 19.69 41.78
N GLN A 358 24.81 19.30 42.61
CA GLN A 358 24.08 18.04 42.48
C GLN A 358 22.61 18.27 42.86
N SER A 359 21.82 18.66 41.85
CA SER A 359 20.36 18.62 41.87
C SER A 359 19.93 17.38 41.06
N PRO A 360 18.72 16.80 41.26
CA PRO A 360 18.32 15.51 40.69
C PRO A 360 18.22 15.58 39.16
N SER A 361 19.35 15.27 38.54
CA SER A 361 19.72 15.22 37.13
C SER A 361 20.37 13.83 36.98
N ASP A 362 20.18 13.01 35.96
CA ASP A 362 19.79 13.26 34.59
C ASP A 362 19.13 11.97 34.05
N SER A 363 17.87 12.07 33.59
CA SER A 363 17.31 10.97 32.81
C SER A 363 18.03 10.91 31.46
N GLU A 364 18.68 9.79 31.14
CA GLU A 364 19.45 9.64 29.90
C GLU A 364 18.57 9.85 28.65
N PHE A 365 17.32 9.39 28.69
CA PHE A 365 16.38 9.56 27.58
C PHE A 365 15.90 11.01 27.46
N ARG A 366 15.84 11.75 28.56
CA ARG A 366 15.59 13.20 28.52
C ARG A 366 16.75 13.94 27.84
N VAL A 367 17.99 13.60 28.14
CA VAL A 367 19.17 14.17 27.45
C VAL A 367 19.10 13.89 25.95
N PHE A 368 18.76 12.66 25.55
CA PHE A 368 18.52 12.33 24.14
C PHE A 368 17.45 13.23 23.49
N ALA A 369 16.32 13.43 24.17
CA ALA A 369 15.22 14.26 23.68
C ALA A 369 15.63 15.75 23.56
N GLU A 370 16.40 16.27 24.52
CA GLU A 370 16.92 17.64 24.50
C GLU A 370 17.93 17.86 23.36
N ILE A 371 18.78 16.88 23.06
CA ILE A 371 19.66 16.91 21.88
C ILE A 371 18.84 16.94 20.59
N GLY A 372 17.76 16.17 20.50
CA GLY A 372 16.84 16.20 19.37
C GLY A 372 16.25 17.60 19.13
N GLU A 373 15.86 18.30 20.19
CA GLU A 373 15.33 19.66 20.10
C GLU A 373 16.40 20.69 19.74
N ALA A 374 17.63 20.55 20.26
CA ALA A 374 18.76 21.39 19.86
C ALA A 374 19.07 21.23 18.35
N VAL A 375 18.98 20.00 17.83
CA VAL A 375 19.10 19.72 16.39
C VAL A 375 17.95 20.31 15.58
N ALA A 376 16.72 20.30 16.12
CA ALA A 376 15.55 20.90 15.48
C ALA A 376 15.66 22.44 15.40
N ALA A 377 16.24 23.07 16.42
CA ALA A 377 16.34 24.52 16.56
C ALA A 377 17.32 25.18 15.56
N THR A 378 18.26 24.42 14.99
CA THR A 378 19.24 24.96 14.03
C THR A 378 18.93 24.56 12.59
N PRO A 379 18.94 25.48 11.61
CA PRO A 379 18.84 25.14 10.19
C PRO A 379 20.18 24.69 9.60
N ALA A 380 21.31 24.93 10.28
CA ALA A 380 22.64 24.73 9.74
C ALA A 380 23.06 23.25 9.79
N LYS A 381 23.29 22.65 8.61
CA LYS A 381 23.70 21.24 8.47
C LYS A 381 24.92 20.88 9.34
N LEU A 382 25.98 21.69 9.28
CA LEU A 382 27.23 21.42 10.00
C LEU A 382 27.05 21.47 11.52
N GLU A 383 26.15 22.34 11.99
CA GLU A 383 25.85 22.46 13.42
C GLU A 383 25.05 21.26 13.92
N LYS A 384 24.06 20.78 13.15
CA LYS A 384 23.37 19.51 13.46
C LYS A 384 24.35 18.35 13.61
N VAL A 385 25.27 18.22 12.66
CA VAL A 385 26.31 17.17 12.67
C VAL A 385 27.22 17.32 13.89
N ARG A 386 27.59 18.56 14.27
CA ARG A 386 28.37 18.81 15.49
C ARG A 386 27.62 18.38 16.75
N LEU A 387 26.40 18.86 16.96
CA LEU A 387 25.58 18.53 18.13
C LEU A 387 25.39 17.03 18.30
N LEU A 388 25.08 16.33 17.20
CA LEU A 388 24.94 14.87 17.21
C LEU A 388 26.28 14.18 17.49
N ALA A 389 27.37 14.59 16.84
CA ALA A 389 28.68 13.98 17.07
C ALA A 389 29.14 14.15 18.52
N ASP A 390 28.93 15.32 19.11
CA ASP A 390 29.28 15.61 20.50
C ASP A 390 28.46 14.71 21.45
N TYR A 391 27.16 14.55 21.20
CA TYR A 391 26.31 13.61 21.95
C TYR A 391 26.75 12.14 21.78
N LEU A 392 27.04 11.69 20.55
CA LEU A 392 27.45 10.30 20.31
C LEU A 392 28.75 9.94 21.05
N ARG A 393 29.66 10.90 21.28
CA ARG A 393 30.90 10.66 22.05
C ARG A 393 30.65 10.44 23.54
N THR A 394 29.54 10.92 24.09
CA THR A 394 29.24 10.75 25.52
C THR A 394 28.61 9.40 25.84
N LEU A 395 28.14 8.65 24.83
CA LEU A 395 27.42 7.40 25.02
C LEU A 395 28.33 6.19 25.20
N HIS A 396 27.97 5.32 26.14
CA HIS A 396 28.64 4.03 26.35
C HIS A 396 28.26 2.99 25.27
N SER A 397 29.02 1.89 25.19
CA SER A 397 28.86 0.85 24.15
C SER A 397 27.48 0.18 24.11
N ASN A 398 26.76 0.15 25.23
CA ASN A 398 25.40 -0.38 25.33
C ASN A 398 24.31 0.65 24.97
N GLN A 399 24.58 1.95 25.12
CA GLN A 399 23.64 3.04 24.82
C GLN A 399 23.77 3.51 23.37
N LEU A 400 25.01 3.60 22.87
CA LEU A 400 25.35 4.13 21.55
C LEU A 400 24.51 3.49 20.43
N PRO A 401 24.37 2.15 20.32
CA PRO A 401 23.57 1.56 19.25
C PRO A 401 22.09 1.96 19.31
N ILE A 402 21.55 2.06 20.53
CA ILE A 402 20.13 2.31 20.78
C ILE A 402 19.79 3.76 20.43
N ALA A 403 20.52 4.71 21.01
CA ALA A 403 20.31 6.13 20.76
C ALA A 403 20.53 6.48 19.28
N THR A 404 21.58 5.93 18.65
CA THR A 404 21.81 6.13 17.21
C THR A 404 20.65 5.62 16.36
N THR A 405 20.05 4.49 16.72
CA THR A 405 18.87 3.96 16.02
C THR A 405 17.68 4.91 16.18
N TYR A 406 17.42 5.41 17.39
CA TYR A 406 16.32 6.35 17.63
C TYR A 406 16.46 7.68 16.90
N LEU A 407 17.69 8.13 16.59
CA LEU A 407 17.92 9.31 15.74
C LEU A 407 17.37 9.14 14.31
N THR A 408 17.09 7.91 13.87
CA THR A 408 16.39 7.66 12.60
C THR A 408 14.87 7.75 12.72
N GLY A 409 14.34 7.98 13.92
CA GLY A 409 12.91 8.02 14.21
C GLY A 409 12.26 6.66 14.34
N ASN A 410 13.04 5.58 14.48
CA ASN A 410 12.51 4.21 14.58
C ASN A 410 12.98 3.51 15.85
N PRO A 411 12.16 2.63 16.44
CA PRO A 411 12.52 1.88 17.66
C PRO A 411 13.46 0.70 17.37
N PHE A 412 13.52 0.24 16.13
CA PHE A 412 14.36 -0.87 15.68
C PHE A 412 15.15 -0.46 14.44
N ALA A 413 16.31 -1.09 14.24
CA ALA A 413 17.15 -0.88 13.06
C ALA A 413 16.43 -1.32 11.77
N GLN A 414 16.82 -0.76 10.61
CA GLN A 414 16.21 -1.11 9.32
C GLN A 414 16.30 -2.61 8.99
N SER A 415 17.38 -3.25 9.42
CA SER A 415 17.62 -4.68 9.26
C SER A 415 16.76 -5.55 10.17
N ASP A 416 16.12 -4.96 11.16
CA ASP A 416 15.18 -5.63 12.05
C ASP A 416 13.77 -5.51 11.49
N LEU A 417 13.18 -6.65 11.12
CA LEU A 417 11.87 -6.70 10.50
C LEU A 417 10.73 -6.59 11.51
N ARG A 418 11.04 -6.53 12.81
CA ARG A 418 10.05 -6.33 13.86
C ARG A 418 9.45 -4.93 13.74
N THR A 419 8.14 -4.85 13.87
CA THR A 419 7.41 -3.58 13.97
C THR A 419 6.61 -3.56 15.25
N VAL A 420 6.59 -2.42 15.95
CA VAL A 420 5.83 -2.30 17.20
C VAL A 420 4.32 -2.37 16.95
N GLN A 421 3.86 -2.06 15.72
CA GLN A 421 2.44 -2.03 15.32
C GLN A 421 1.58 -1.21 16.29
N VAL A 422 2.01 0.02 16.57
CA VAL A 422 1.29 0.98 17.41
C VAL A 422 0.84 2.12 16.50
N GLY A 423 -0.47 2.18 16.23
CA GLY A 423 -1.08 3.24 15.42
C GLY A 423 -1.48 4.46 16.26
N GLY A 424 -1.82 5.56 15.60
CA GLY A 424 -2.20 6.83 16.27
C GLY A 424 -3.34 6.70 17.28
N SER A 425 -4.29 5.77 17.06
CA SER A 425 -5.38 5.51 18.01
C SER A 425 -4.88 4.96 19.35
N ILE A 426 -3.93 4.04 19.34
CA ILE A 426 -3.30 3.47 20.55
C ILE A 426 -2.52 4.57 21.28
N ILE A 427 -1.77 5.39 20.55
CA ILE A 427 -1.00 6.50 21.10
C ILE A 427 -1.93 7.50 21.80
N TYR A 428 -2.99 7.93 21.14
CA TYR A 428 -3.91 8.94 21.68
C TYR A 428 -4.68 8.42 22.89
N ARG A 429 -5.14 7.16 22.84
CA ARG A 429 -5.77 6.52 24.01
C ARG A 429 -4.81 6.45 25.19
N ALA A 430 -3.58 6.00 24.96
CA ALA A 430 -2.59 5.91 26.02
C ALA A 430 -2.26 7.27 26.65
N ILE A 431 -2.16 8.35 25.85
CA ILE A 431 -1.94 9.71 26.36
C ILE A 431 -3.14 10.18 27.18
N MET A 432 -4.37 10.07 26.67
CA MET A 432 -5.59 10.44 27.40
C MET A 432 -5.69 9.68 28.73
N SER A 433 -5.45 8.37 28.72
CA SER A 433 -5.49 7.54 29.93
C SER A 433 -4.36 7.85 30.92
N ALA A 434 -3.16 8.22 30.43
CA ALA A 434 -2.03 8.59 31.30
C ALA A 434 -2.23 9.96 31.98
N THR A 435 -2.91 10.88 31.28
CA THR A 435 -3.10 12.28 31.71
C THR A 435 -4.46 12.54 32.36
N LYS A 436 -5.38 11.58 32.27
CA LYS A 436 -6.79 11.69 32.68
C LYS A 436 -7.55 12.83 31.98
N LEU A 437 -7.09 13.25 30.80
CA LEU A 437 -7.79 14.24 29.97
C LEU A 437 -9.07 13.67 29.40
N SER A 438 -10.12 14.49 29.33
CA SER A 438 -11.32 14.14 28.57
C SER A 438 -11.03 14.13 27.06
N GLU A 439 -11.84 13.40 26.30
CA GLU A 439 -11.70 13.34 24.85
C GLU A 439 -11.85 14.73 24.18
N ALA A 440 -12.67 15.61 24.75
CA ALA A 440 -12.86 16.97 24.25
C ALA A 440 -11.61 17.84 24.44
N GLU A 441 -11.01 17.80 25.63
CA GLU A 441 -9.78 18.55 25.94
C GLU A 441 -8.60 18.05 25.10
N PHE A 442 -8.42 16.72 25.03
CA PHE A 442 -7.35 16.14 24.23
C PHE A 442 -7.53 16.43 22.74
N ARG A 443 -8.75 16.39 22.20
CA ARG A 443 -9.02 16.80 20.80
C ARG A 443 -8.68 18.26 20.56
N GLY A 444 -8.90 19.16 21.52
CA GLY A 444 -8.47 20.55 21.43
C GLY A 444 -6.96 20.67 21.25
N ILE A 445 -6.19 19.96 22.08
CA ILE A 445 -4.71 19.91 22.02
C ILE A 445 -4.24 19.22 20.72
N ALA A 446 -4.91 18.16 20.28
CA ALA A 446 -4.56 17.45 19.05
C ALA A 446 -4.91 18.25 17.78
N GLN A 447 -5.88 19.16 17.84
CA GLN A 447 -6.24 20.04 16.72
C GLN A 447 -5.33 21.26 16.63
N SER A 448 -4.81 21.77 17.75
CA SER A 448 -3.84 22.87 17.76
C SER A 448 -2.49 22.45 17.16
N HIS A 449 -2.17 21.16 17.16
CA HIS A 449 -0.92 20.62 16.65
C HIS A 449 -1.11 19.62 15.51
N GLY A 450 -0.48 19.84 14.36
CA GLY A 450 -0.39 18.85 13.27
C GLY A 450 0.64 17.72 13.50
N ASP A 451 1.11 17.56 14.74
CA ASP A 451 2.23 16.70 15.12
C ASP A 451 1.93 15.91 16.42
N ALA A 452 1.92 14.59 16.33
CA ALA A 452 1.62 13.71 17.46
C ALA A 452 2.64 13.86 18.60
N GLY A 453 3.90 14.18 18.29
CA GLY A 453 4.91 14.49 19.29
C GLY A 453 4.58 15.75 20.07
N GLN A 454 4.21 16.84 19.39
CA GLN A 454 3.79 18.09 20.05
C GLN A 454 2.49 17.94 20.82
N THR A 455 1.51 17.20 20.29
CA THR A 455 0.32 16.83 21.05
C THR A 455 0.69 16.11 22.35
N ALA A 456 1.62 15.16 22.30
CA ALA A 456 2.09 14.46 23.50
C ALA A 456 2.81 15.39 24.48
N LEU A 457 3.65 16.32 24.00
CA LEU A 457 4.34 17.29 24.84
C LEU A 457 3.32 18.11 25.66
N GLU A 458 2.35 18.74 24.99
CA GLU A 458 1.37 19.61 25.66
C GLU A 458 0.39 18.81 26.55
N ALA A 459 -0.02 17.63 26.10
CA ALA A 459 -0.94 16.79 26.87
C ALA A 459 -0.29 16.26 28.15
N LEU A 460 0.97 15.85 28.11
CA LEU A 460 1.68 15.27 29.26
C LEU A 460 2.22 16.34 30.24
N ASP A 461 2.36 17.59 29.79
CA ASP A 461 2.92 18.67 30.59
C ASP A 461 2.11 18.91 31.87
N GLY A 462 2.80 18.90 33.02
CA GLY A 462 2.20 19.04 34.35
C GLY A 462 1.22 17.94 34.77
N ARG A 463 1.03 16.86 33.98
CA ARG A 463 -0.01 15.82 34.19
C ARG A 463 0.55 14.42 34.43
N THR A 464 1.86 14.29 34.55
CA THR A 464 2.59 13.04 34.74
C THR A 464 3.43 13.11 36.03
N LEU A 465 3.96 11.97 36.47
CA LEU A 465 4.88 11.88 37.61
C LEU A 465 6.25 11.36 37.13
N PRO A 466 7.11 12.23 36.58
CA PRO A 466 8.32 11.80 35.88
C PRO A 466 9.30 11.05 36.78
N GLU A 467 9.71 9.87 36.35
CA GLU A 467 10.79 9.07 36.93
C GLU A 467 11.98 9.03 35.96
N SER A 468 13.15 8.60 36.43
CA SER A 468 14.33 8.44 35.55
C SER A 468 14.08 7.37 34.49
N PHE A 469 14.44 7.66 33.23
CA PHE A 469 14.25 6.76 32.10
C PHE A 469 15.55 6.64 31.30
N THR A 470 16.19 5.47 31.43
CA THR A 470 17.45 5.20 30.74
C THR A 470 17.24 4.80 29.28
N ILE A 471 18.28 4.94 28.46
CA ILE A 471 18.27 4.49 27.06
C ILE A 471 18.07 2.95 26.97
N LEU A 472 18.55 2.20 27.96
CA LEU A 472 18.34 0.75 28.00
C LEU A 472 16.88 0.38 28.31
N GLN A 473 16.28 1.04 29.31
CA GLN A 473 14.87 0.84 29.65
C GLN A 473 13.94 1.20 28.48
N SER A 474 14.28 2.20 27.66
CA SER A 474 13.49 2.52 26.47
C SER A 474 13.53 1.41 25.42
N LYS A 475 14.68 0.76 25.23
CA LYS A 475 14.78 -0.41 24.35
C LYS A 475 13.91 -1.56 24.85
N GLU A 476 14.04 -1.91 26.13
CA GLU A 476 13.22 -2.95 26.75
C GLU A 476 11.73 -2.65 26.62
N PHE A 477 11.34 -1.38 26.79
CA PHE A 477 9.98 -0.92 26.62
C PHE A 477 9.45 -1.11 25.18
N PHE A 478 10.20 -0.71 24.15
CA PHE A 478 9.78 -0.93 22.76
C PHE A 478 9.73 -2.42 22.40
N GLU A 479 10.63 -3.24 22.95
CA GLU A 479 10.59 -4.70 22.79
C GLU A 479 9.37 -5.33 23.48
N GLN A 480 8.99 -4.84 24.67
CA GLN A 480 7.77 -5.26 25.35
C GLN A 480 6.52 -4.87 24.55
N LEU A 481 6.45 -3.63 24.05
CA LEU A 481 5.35 -3.18 23.17
C LEU A 481 5.24 -4.03 21.90
N GLN A 482 6.38 -4.42 21.32
CA GLN A 482 6.40 -5.27 20.13
C GLN A 482 5.91 -6.69 20.42
N LYS A 483 6.26 -7.26 21.59
CA LYS A 483 5.82 -8.60 22.02
C LYS A 483 4.34 -8.64 22.43
N ALA A 484 3.81 -7.52 22.94
CA ALA A 484 2.42 -7.42 23.36
C ALA A 484 1.46 -7.70 22.18
N ARG A 485 0.44 -8.51 22.42
CA ARG A 485 -0.57 -8.88 21.42
C ARG A 485 -1.84 -8.07 21.66
N GLY A 486 -2.36 -7.48 20.58
CA GLY A 486 -3.57 -6.66 20.60
C GLY A 486 -3.36 -5.19 21.00
N PRO A 487 -4.26 -4.28 20.57
CA PRO A 487 -4.21 -2.85 20.86
C PRO A 487 -4.34 -2.52 22.35
N ILE A 488 -5.07 -3.30 23.14
CA ILE A 488 -5.31 -3.03 24.57
C ILE A 488 -4.02 -3.16 25.37
N ALA A 489 -3.36 -4.32 25.30
CA ALA A 489 -2.11 -4.57 26.02
C ALA A 489 -1.03 -3.53 25.65
N LYS A 490 -0.99 -3.10 24.38
CA LYS A 490 -0.10 -2.02 23.94
C LYS A 490 -0.50 -0.67 24.50
N THR A 491 -1.79 -0.37 24.57
CA THR A 491 -2.33 0.87 25.16
C THR A 491 -1.99 0.94 26.65
N GLU A 492 -2.20 -0.14 27.41
CA GLU A 492 -1.89 -0.22 28.85
C GLU A 492 -0.39 -0.07 29.12
N LEU A 493 0.47 -0.78 28.36
CA LEU A 493 1.92 -0.64 28.48
C LEU A 493 2.38 0.78 28.17
N LEU A 494 1.85 1.37 27.10
CA LEU A 494 2.19 2.73 26.70
C LEU A 494 1.66 3.76 27.71
N GLN A 495 0.43 3.60 28.19
CA GLN A 495 -0.15 4.44 29.24
C GLN A 495 0.71 4.42 30.49
N LYS A 496 1.01 3.22 31.01
CA LYS A 496 1.82 3.04 32.23
C LYS A 496 3.19 3.69 32.08
N ARG A 497 3.80 3.59 30.90
CA ARG A 497 5.07 4.28 30.64
C ARG A 497 4.88 5.79 30.59
N LEU A 498 3.93 6.29 29.80
CA LEU A 498 3.68 7.73 29.64
C LEU A 498 3.34 8.43 30.96
N SER A 499 2.65 7.76 31.90
CA SER A 499 2.30 8.36 33.20
C SER A 499 3.52 8.68 34.07
N ILE A 500 4.66 8.05 33.81
CA ILE A 500 5.93 8.23 34.56
C ILE A 500 7.05 8.84 33.72
N LEU A 501 6.75 9.36 32.53
CA LEU A 501 7.72 10.11 31.72
C LEU A 501 7.50 11.61 31.88
N SER A 502 8.57 12.39 31.79
CA SER A 502 8.41 13.82 31.56
C SER A 502 7.77 14.08 30.19
N ALA A 503 7.14 15.24 30.05
CA ALA A 503 6.51 15.64 28.78
C ALA A 503 7.47 15.58 27.59
N ARG A 504 8.74 15.96 27.82
CA ARG A 504 9.80 15.93 26.79
C ARG A 504 10.18 14.51 26.38
N GLU A 505 10.26 13.59 27.33
CA GLU A 505 10.54 12.17 27.04
C GLU A 505 9.35 11.52 26.33
N GLY A 506 8.12 11.78 26.80
CA GLY A 506 6.89 11.31 26.18
C GLY A 506 6.75 11.78 24.72
N GLN A 507 7.10 13.05 24.44
CA GLN A 507 7.18 13.57 23.08
C GLN A 507 8.09 12.72 22.19
N TYR A 508 9.30 12.39 22.63
CA TYR A 508 10.27 11.63 21.82
C TYR A 508 9.92 10.15 21.71
N VAL A 509 9.33 9.54 22.75
CA VAL A 509 8.75 8.20 22.65
C VAL A 509 7.67 8.16 21.56
N VAL A 510 6.77 9.14 21.54
CA VAL A 510 5.69 9.22 20.53
C VAL A 510 6.24 9.49 19.13
N LYS A 511 7.25 10.36 18.98
CA LYS A 511 7.94 10.62 17.71
C LYS A 511 8.59 9.35 17.15
N ILE A 512 9.27 8.56 17.98
CA ILE A 512 9.87 7.27 17.59
C ILE A 512 8.79 6.25 17.20
N LEU A 513 7.69 6.16 17.94
CA LEU A 513 6.58 5.26 17.60
C LEU A 513 5.88 5.65 16.29
N SER A 514 5.85 6.95 15.99
CA SER A 514 5.23 7.50 14.78
C SER A 514 6.11 7.38 13.53
N GLY A 515 7.39 7.01 13.67
CA GLY A 515 8.33 6.81 12.56
C GLY A 515 8.93 8.10 11.98
N ASP A 516 8.74 9.25 12.64
CA ASP A 516 9.24 10.55 12.18
C ASP A 516 9.49 11.50 13.36
N LEU A 517 10.74 11.93 13.53
CA LEU A 517 11.12 12.89 14.58
C LEU A 517 10.73 14.34 14.22
N ARG A 518 10.58 14.65 12.93
CA ARG A 518 10.34 15.99 12.39
C ARG A 518 11.33 17.08 12.82
N ILE A 519 12.56 16.69 13.14
CA ILE A 519 13.65 17.60 13.54
C ILE A 519 14.58 18.00 12.37
N GLY A 520 14.16 17.70 11.13
CA GLY A 520 14.96 17.93 9.93
C GLY A 520 16.26 17.11 9.92
N LEU A 521 16.22 15.91 10.49
CA LEU A 521 17.30 14.94 10.50
C LEU A 521 17.02 13.86 9.47
N ARG A 522 18.05 13.50 8.69
CA ARG A 522 18.02 12.39 7.73
C ARG A 522 19.12 11.42 8.13
N GLU A 523 18.95 10.13 7.82
CA GLU A 523 19.93 9.10 8.16
C GLU A 523 21.36 9.46 7.72
N GLY A 524 21.54 10.06 6.54
CA GLY A 524 22.85 10.49 6.07
C GLY A 524 23.55 11.56 6.94
N LEU A 525 22.79 12.36 7.70
CA LEU A 525 23.36 13.28 8.69
C LEU A 525 23.82 12.54 9.95
N VAL A 526 23.15 11.44 10.31
CA VAL A 526 23.57 10.56 11.41
C VAL A 526 24.86 9.83 11.00
N GLU A 527 24.98 9.37 9.75
CA GLU A 527 26.24 8.82 9.20
C GLU A 527 27.39 9.84 9.27
N GLU A 528 27.14 11.11 8.89
CA GLU A 528 28.11 12.20 9.02
C GLU A 528 28.49 12.47 10.49
N ALA A 529 27.53 12.40 11.41
CA ALA A 529 27.77 12.56 12.84
C ALA A 529 28.61 11.41 13.41
N ILE A 530 28.36 10.16 13.02
CA ILE A 530 29.18 8.98 13.40
C ILE A 530 30.61 9.15 12.90
N ALA A 531 30.78 9.52 11.63
CA ALA A 531 32.09 9.76 11.03
C ALA A 531 32.88 10.84 11.80
N LYS A 532 32.21 11.94 12.16
CA LYS A 532 32.80 13.04 12.94
C LYS A 532 33.04 12.68 14.42
N ALA A 533 32.17 11.86 15.03
CA ALA A 533 32.28 11.48 16.43
C ALA A 533 33.50 10.60 16.68
N PHE A 534 33.74 9.63 15.79
CA PHE A 534 34.74 8.57 15.96
C PHE A 534 35.89 8.65 14.94
N GLU A 535 36.06 9.81 14.30
CA GLU A 535 37.16 10.09 13.36
C GLU A 535 37.30 9.04 12.22
N ALA A 536 36.16 8.50 11.78
CA ALA A 536 36.11 7.48 10.74
C ALA A 536 35.85 8.09 9.36
N PRO A 537 36.43 7.53 8.27
CA PRO A 537 36.08 7.96 6.93
C PRO A 537 34.59 7.78 6.64
N LEU A 538 33.91 8.85 6.20
CA LEU A 538 32.46 8.85 5.95
C LEU A 538 32.03 7.74 4.98
N ASP A 539 32.84 7.45 3.96
CA ASP A 539 32.53 6.41 3.00
C ASP A 539 32.55 5.01 3.62
N HIS A 540 33.42 4.75 4.60
CA HIS A 540 33.43 3.48 5.34
C HIS A 540 32.23 3.37 6.28
N VAL A 541 31.81 4.47 6.92
CA VAL A 541 30.60 4.50 7.74
C VAL A 541 29.36 4.20 6.90
N LYS A 542 29.24 4.85 5.73
CA LYS A 542 28.16 4.60 4.76
C LYS A 542 28.14 3.17 4.26
N GLU A 543 29.33 2.62 3.96
CA GLU A 543 29.45 1.24 3.52
C GLU A 543 29.02 0.26 4.61
N ALA A 544 29.52 0.43 5.83
CA ALA A 544 29.14 -0.40 6.96
C ALA A 544 27.63 -0.32 7.27
N ASN A 545 27.05 0.90 7.29
CA ASN A 545 25.62 1.08 7.52
C ASN A 545 24.79 0.37 6.45
N MET A 546 25.20 0.47 5.19
CA MET A 546 24.54 -0.21 4.08
C MET A 546 24.62 -1.74 4.19
N LEU A 547 25.76 -2.29 4.61
CA LEU A 547 25.95 -3.75 4.76
C LEU A 547 25.19 -4.31 5.97
N LEU A 548 25.22 -3.58 7.08
CA LEU A 548 24.56 -4.00 8.32
C LEU A 548 23.05 -3.71 8.30
N GLY A 549 22.60 -2.66 7.61
CA GLY A 549 21.24 -2.13 7.75
C GLY A 549 20.93 -1.73 9.19
N ASP A 550 21.95 -1.36 9.96
CA ASP A 550 21.87 -1.06 11.38
C ASP A 550 22.86 0.04 11.71
N ILE A 551 22.34 1.27 11.77
CA ILE A 551 23.14 2.46 12.04
C ILE A 551 23.70 2.46 13.47
N GLY A 552 23.02 1.78 14.40
CA GLY A 552 23.47 1.61 15.77
C GLY A 552 24.67 0.68 15.87
N ALA A 553 24.59 -0.49 15.23
CA ALA A 553 25.73 -1.40 15.10
C ALA A 553 26.88 -0.75 14.34
N THR A 554 26.57 0.08 13.33
CA THR A 554 27.58 0.84 12.58
C THR A 554 28.31 1.84 13.48
N ALA A 555 27.59 2.58 14.32
CA ALA A 555 28.21 3.49 15.29
C ALA A 555 29.12 2.76 16.28
N LEU A 556 28.71 1.56 16.73
CA LEU A 556 29.53 0.72 17.60
C LEU A 556 30.81 0.22 16.91
N LEU A 557 30.72 -0.21 15.65
CA LEU A 557 31.91 -0.58 14.89
C LEU A 557 32.81 0.63 14.63
N ALA A 558 32.23 1.81 14.37
CA ALA A 558 32.99 3.04 14.19
C ALA A 558 33.77 3.41 15.46
N SER A 559 33.12 3.40 16.63
CA SER A 559 33.76 3.74 17.91
C SER A 559 34.88 2.78 18.30
N GLN A 560 34.88 1.56 17.74
CA GLN A 560 35.91 0.55 17.95
C GLN A 560 36.95 0.48 16.83
N ASN A 561 36.89 1.35 15.82
CA ASN A 561 37.72 1.28 14.60
C ASN A 561 37.62 -0.06 13.85
N GLN A 562 36.42 -0.67 13.87
CA GLN A 562 36.13 -2.00 13.33
C GLN A 562 35.12 -2.00 12.17
N LEU A 563 34.91 -0.87 11.48
CA LEU A 563 34.00 -0.77 10.33
C LEU A 563 34.28 -1.81 9.23
N HIS A 564 35.54 -2.24 9.08
CA HIS A 564 35.95 -3.28 8.14
C HIS A 564 35.31 -4.67 8.42
N ARG A 565 34.77 -4.89 9.62
CA ARG A 565 34.06 -6.11 10.02
C ARG A 565 32.59 -6.12 9.61
N ALA A 566 32.08 -5.02 9.07
CA ALA A 566 30.71 -4.98 8.57
C ALA A 566 30.57 -5.94 7.37
N GLU A 567 29.66 -6.90 7.49
CA GLU A 567 29.41 -7.90 6.47
C GLU A 567 27.92 -8.01 6.14
N LEU A 568 27.65 -8.39 4.89
CA LEU A 568 26.30 -8.69 4.42
C LEU A 568 25.74 -9.91 5.17
N SER A 569 24.57 -9.74 5.78
CA SER A 569 23.79 -10.85 6.34
C SER A 569 22.60 -11.19 5.45
N ILE A 570 22.22 -12.47 5.45
CA ILE A 570 21.03 -12.93 4.75
C ILE A 570 19.75 -12.26 5.31
N PHE A 571 18.73 -12.10 4.46
CA PHE A 571 17.50 -11.30 4.69
C PHE A 571 17.66 -9.81 4.97
N ARG A 572 18.88 -9.24 4.82
CA ARG A 572 19.11 -7.80 4.83
C ARG A 572 19.38 -7.32 3.40
N PRO A 573 18.39 -6.74 2.70
CA PRO A 573 18.59 -6.33 1.32
C PRO A 573 19.54 -5.13 1.27
N ILE A 574 20.50 -5.17 0.35
CA ILE A 574 21.44 -4.05 0.14
C ILE A 574 21.04 -3.24 -1.08
N LYS A 575 21.45 -1.98 -1.17
CA LYS A 575 21.17 -1.18 -2.36
C LYS A 575 21.73 -1.86 -3.61
N CYS A 576 20.92 -2.04 -4.63
CA CYS A 576 21.38 -2.64 -5.89
C CYS A 576 22.52 -1.81 -6.54
N MET A 577 23.55 -2.46 -7.07
CA MET A 577 24.58 -1.80 -7.88
C MET A 577 23.96 -1.21 -9.16
N LEU A 578 24.33 0.02 -9.51
CA LEU A 578 23.73 0.76 -10.61
C LEU A 578 24.66 0.84 -11.82
N ALA A 579 24.08 0.85 -13.02
CA ALA A 579 24.81 1.03 -14.26
C ALA A 579 24.71 2.47 -14.80
N SER A 580 25.78 2.93 -15.44
CA SER A 580 25.87 4.23 -16.11
C SER A 580 25.29 4.14 -17.53
N PRO A 581 24.44 5.09 -17.96
CA PRO A 581 24.01 5.15 -19.36
C PRO A 581 25.18 5.56 -20.25
N GLU A 582 25.34 4.88 -21.39
CA GLU A 582 26.23 5.32 -22.46
C GLU A 582 25.50 5.15 -23.81
N PRO A 583 25.68 6.10 -24.76
CA PRO A 583 24.86 6.16 -25.97
C PRO A 583 25.32 5.18 -27.07
N THR A 584 26.59 4.79 -27.08
CA THR A 584 27.17 3.95 -28.15
C THR A 584 28.09 2.86 -27.60
N ALA A 585 28.26 1.80 -28.38
CA ALA A 585 29.18 0.72 -28.06
C ALA A 585 30.64 1.21 -28.03
N GLU A 586 31.00 2.17 -28.88
CA GLU A 586 32.32 2.81 -28.94
C GLU A 586 32.62 3.58 -27.66
N ALA A 587 31.65 4.36 -27.15
CA ALA A 587 31.81 5.10 -25.90
C ALA A 587 32.03 4.14 -24.72
N ILE A 588 31.24 3.06 -24.64
CA ILE A 588 31.41 2.02 -23.62
C ILE A 588 32.79 1.35 -23.73
N TRP A 589 33.19 1.00 -24.95
CA TRP A 589 34.47 0.35 -25.18
C TRP A 589 35.65 1.24 -24.80
N ALA A 590 35.64 2.51 -25.22
CA ALA A 590 36.66 3.50 -24.86
C ALA A 590 36.79 3.64 -23.34
N ARG A 591 35.67 3.73 -22.60
CA ARG A 591 35.67 3.80 -21.13
C ARG A 591 36.39 2.61 -20.49
N PHE A 592 36.18 1.38 -20.99
CA PHE A 592 36.85 0.20 -20.44
C PHE A 592 38.33 0.13 -20.81
N VAL A 593 38.71 0.58 -22.00
CA VAL A 593 40.11 0.64 -22.43
C VAL A 593 40.87 1.70 -21.63
N ASP A 594 40.29 2.89 -21.45
CA ASP A 594 40.87 3.98 -20.67
C ASP A 594 41.03 3.58 -19.19
N GLN A 595 39.99 2.99 -18.60
CA GLN A 595 40.05 2.50 -17.21
C GLN A 595 41.12 1.43 -16.99
N ARG A 596 41.35 0.54 -17.95
CA ARG A 596 42.41 -0.46 -17.84
C ARG A 596 43.79 0.14 -18.02
N SER A 597 43.92 1.17 -18.85
CA SER A 597 45.16 1.93 -18.99
C SER A 597 45.54 2.63 -17.69
N GLU A 598 44.55 3.24 -17.01
CA GLU A 598 44.75 3.85 -15.68
C GLU A 598 45.04 2.83 -14.59
N SER A 599 44.36 1.67 -14.57
CA SER A 599 44.58 0.65 -13.54
C SER A 599 45.92 -0.06 -13.69
N VAL A 600 46.38 -0.31 -14.92
CA VAL A 600 47.73 -0.83 -15.22
C VAL A 600 48.80 0.18 -14.83
N ALA A 601 48.60 1.48 -15.11
CA ALA A 601 49.51 2.53 -14.66
C ALA A 601 49.59 2.62 -13.13
N ALA A 602 48.45 2.57 -12.42
CA ALA A 602 48.41 2.57 -10.97
C ALA A 602 49.08 1.32 -10.34
N ALA A 603 48.89 0.15 -10.94
CA ALA A 603 49.54 -1.09 -10.50
C ALA A 603 51.07 -1.07 -10.73
N ALA A 604 51.53 -0.46 -11.83
CA ALA A 604 52.96 -0.27 -12.11
C ALA A 604 53.62 0.67 -11.09
N VAL A 605 52.94 1.76 -10.71
CA VAL A 605 53.40 2.70 -9.68
C VAL A 605 53.44 2.02 -8.30
N ALA A 606 52.43 1.22 -7.94
CA ALA A 606 52.37 0.53 -6.65
C ALA A 606 53.37 -0.63 -6.52
N SER A 607 53.83 -1.22 -7.63
CA SER A 607 54.78 -2.35 -7.63
C SER A 607 56.25 -1.93 -7.76
N GLY A 608 56.55 -0.64 -7.95
CA GLY A 608 57.92 -0.12 -8.01
C GLY A 608 58.73 -0.60 -9.21
N ILE A 609 58.09 -1.24 -10.19
CA ILE A 609 58.76 -1.79 -11.39
C ILE A 609 58.63 -0.75 -12.52
N SER A 610 59.76 -0.17 -12.91
CA SER A 610 59.87 0.59 -14.16
C SER A 610 60.00 -0.40 -15.31
N THR A 611 58.94 -0.60 -16.08
CA THR A 611 59.04 -1.26 -17.38
C THR A 611 58.08 -0.63 -18.38
N THR A 612 58.68 0.00 -19.39
CA THR A 612 58.20 -0.01 -20.76
C THR A 612 57.98 -1.46 -21.20
N LEU A 613 56.76 -1.97 -21.06
CA LEU A 613 56.33 -3.21 -21.72
C LEU A 613 55.90 -2.89 -23.16
N PRO A 614 56.21 -3.75 -24.15
CA PRO A 614 55.76 -3.56 -25.53
C PRO A 614 54.22 -3.50 -25.61
N PRO A 615 53.63 -2.82 -26.61
CA PRO A 615 52.16 -2.67 -26.74
C PRO A 615 51.38 -3.98 -26.95
N GLU A 616 52.07 -5.11 -27.13
CA GLU A 616 51.48 -6.38 -27.56
C GLU A 616 51.05 -7.33 -26.40
N THR A 617 51.19 -6.91 -25.14
CA THR A 617 50.68 -7.68 -23.99
C THR A 617 49.57 -6.96 -23.21
N ALA A 618 48.82 -6.06 -23.85
CA ALA A 618 47.53 -5.63 -23.34
C ALA A 618 46.56 -6.82 -23.46
N ALA A 619 46.41 -7.60 -22.37
CA ALA A 619 45.48 -8.72 -22.30
C ALA A 619 44.12 -8.31 -22.88
N ALA A 620 43.68 -9.00 -23.94
CA ALA A 620 42.51 -8.64 -24.73
C ALA A 620 41.33 -8.22 -23.83
N THR A 621 40.90 -6.97 -23.98
CA THR A 621 39.91 -6.40 -23.07
C THR A 621 38.57 -7.11 -23.22
N THR A 622 38.30 -8.13 -22.41
CA THR A 622 37.02 -8.84 -22.50
C THR A 622 36.03 -8.18 -21.54
N VAL A 623 34.86 -7.82 -22.06
CA VAL A 623 33.69 -7.35 -21.29
C VAL A 623 32.56 -8.38 -21.36
N TYR A 624 31.69 -8.40 -20.36
CA TYR A 624 30.51 -9.26 -20.35
C TYR A 624 29.28 -8.46 -20.75
N ALA A 625 28.68 -8.79 -21.89
CA ALA A 625 27.38 -8.28 -22.29
C ALA A 625 26.27 -9.24 -21.85
N GLU A 626 25.22 -8.69 -21.26
CA GLU A 626 24.01 -9.41 -20.83
C GLU A 626 22.78 -8.69 -21.39
N ASP A 627 21.73 -9.45 -21.71
CA ASP A 627 20.45 -8.87 -22.13
C ASP A 627 19.91 -7.95 -21.02
N LYS A 628 19.50 -6.73 -21.37
CA LYS A 628 18.77 -5.85 -20.45
C LYS A 628 17.28 -6.23 -20.46
N PHE A 629 16.85 -6.91 -19.41
CA PHE A 629 15.46 -7.37 -19.28
C PHE A 629 14.51 -6.22 -18.91
N ASP A 630 13.28 -6.30 -19.42
CA ASP A 630 12.17 -5.38 -19.15
C ASP A 630 11.26 -5.98 -18.07
N GLY A 631 11.63 -5.80 -16.78
CA GLY A 631 10.97 -6.46 -15.65
C GLY A 631 11.02 -5.69 -14.33
N ILE A 632 10.96 -6.41 -13.21
CA ILE A 632 11.16 -5.86 -11.86
C ILE A 632 12.49 -6.39 -11.31
N ARG A 633 13.47 -5.52 -11.17
CA ARG A 633 14.69 -5.86 -10.44
C ARG A 633 14.38 -6.23 -9.00
N ALA A 634 14.85 -7.40 -8.57
CA ALA A 634 14.60 -7.93 -7.26
C ALA A 634 15.81 -8.69 -6.69
N GLN A 635 15.98 -8.59 -5.38
CA GLN A 635 16.89 -9.43 -4.60
C GLN A 635 16.13 -10.58 -3.96
N LEU A 636 16.55 -11.82 -4.22
CA LEU A 636 16.03 -13.01 -3.56
C LEU A 636 17.01 -13.43 -2.46
N HIS A 637 16.54 -13.49 -1.22
CA HIS A 637 17.29 -14.03 -0.09
C HIS A 637 16.63 -15.35 0.31
N ARG A 638 17.41 -16.42 0.44
CA ARG A 638 16.91 -17.74 0.81
C ARG A 638 17.86 -18.44 1.75
N ASP A 639 17.34 -18.91 2.87
CA ASP A 639 18.01 -19.89 3.73
C ASP A 639 17.15 -21.16 3.86
N SER A 640 17.62 -22.12 4.66
CA SER A 640 16.90 -23.37 4.97
C SER A 640 15.48 -23.21 5.55
N LYS A 641 15.14 -22.06 6.16
CA LYS A 641 13.87 -21.84 6.86
C LYS A 641 12.96 -20.83 6.15
N ARG A 642 13.53 -19.93 5.36
CA ARG A 642 12.88 -18.69 4.95
C ARG A 642 13.31 -18.26 3.55
N VAL A 643 12.36 -17.66 2.83
CA VAL A 643 12.58 -17.00 1.55
C VAL A 643 12.01 -15.59 1.61
N GLU A 644 12.75 -14.60 1.14
CA GLU A 644 12.28 -13.23 0.99
C GLU A 644 12.70 -12.63 -0.35
N ILE A 645 11.80 -11.82 -0.93
CA ILE A 645 12.04 -11.10 -2.17
C ILE A 645 11.91 -9.61 -1.88
N PHE A 646 12.95 -8.85 -2.23
CA PHE A 646 13.00 -7.41 -2.07
C PHE A 646 13.05 -6.71 -3.42
N SER A 647 12.28 -5.65 -3.62
CA SER A 647 12.31 -4.85 -4.83
C SER A 647 13.60 -4.01 -4.91
N ARG A 648 13.81 -3.34 -6.04
CA ARG A 648 14.88 -2.35 -6.22
C ARG A 648 14.99 -1.31 -5.09
N ASP A 649 13.85 -0.90 -4.53
CA ASP A 649 13.79 0.08 -3.43
C ASP A 649 13.84 -0.58 -2.05
N LEU A 650 14.28 -1.84 -1.99
CA LEU A 650 14.44 -2.67 -0.78
C LEU A 650 13.13 -2.97 -0.05
N LYS A 651 11.99 -2.76 -0.70
CA LYS A 651 10.68 -3.13 -0.14
C LYS A 651 10.45 -4.62 -0.28
N ARG A 652 9.99 -5.26 0.80
CA ARG A 652 9.57 -6.67 0.77
C ARG A 652 8.36 -6.83 -0.17
N ILE A 653 8.52 -7.63 -1.21
CA ILE A 653 7.50 -7.95 -2.23
C ILE A 653 7.20 -9.45 -2.29
N THR A 654 7.70 -10.23 -1.33
CA THR A 654 7.56 -11.70 -1.24
C THR A 654 6.13 -12.18 -1.49
N ASP A 655 5.14 -11.55 -0.82
CA ASP A 655 3.74 -11.98 -0.88
C ASP A 655 3.08 -11.69 -2.25
N GLN A 656 3.71 -10.88 -3.10
CA GLN A 656 3.24 -10.60 -4.47
C GLN A 656 3.62 -11.70 -5.46
N PHE A 657 4.59 -12.55 -5.08
CA PHE A 657 5.16 -13.63 -5.91
C PHE A 657 5.23 -14.96 -5.14
N PRO A 658 4.08 -15.53 -4.72
CA PRO A 658 4.03 -16.77 -3.95
C PRO A 658 4.65 -17.96 -4.69
N GLU A 659 4.51 -18.04 -6.01
CA GLU A 659 5.07 -19.12 -6.83
C GLU A 659 6.60 -19.08 -6.87
N LEU A 660 7.21 -17.89 -6.94
CA LEU A 660 8.68 -17.76 -6.85
C LEU A 660 9.15 -18.13 -5.46
N THR A 661 8.41 -17.71 -4.43
CA THR A 661 8.73 -17.99 -3.03
C THR A 661 8.66 -19.49 -2.73
N GLU A 662 7.65 -20.19 -3.25
CA GLU A 662 7.49 -21.64 -3.10
C GLU A 662 8.63 -22.40 -3.79
N GLN A 663 8.94 -22.05 -5.05
CA GLN A 663 10.00 -22.73 -5.79
C GLN A 663 11.40 -22.42 -5.24
N ALA A 664 11.63 -21.22 -4.73
CA ALA A 664 12.90 -20.86 -4.07
C ALA A 664 13.18 -21.69 -2.82
N ARG A 665 12.16 -22.24 -2.13
CA ARG A 665 12.40 -23.13 -0.99
C ARG A 665 13.18 -24.40 -1.38
N LYS A 666 13.12 -24.79 -2.65
CA LYS A 666 13.77 -25.97 -3.23
C LYS A 666 15.24 -25.76 -3.60
N PHE A 667 15.82 -24.57 -3.39
CA PHE A 667 17.26 -24.42 -3.45
C PHE A 667 17.91 -25.29 -2.36
N ASP A 668 19.07 -25.87 -2.62
CA ASP A 668 19.78 -26.70 -1.64
C ASP A 668 20.86 -25.91 -0.87
N VAL A 669 21.03 -24.62 -1.19
CA VAL A 669 22.08 -23.72 -0.66
C VAL A 669 21.46 -22.43 -0.14
N ASP A 670 22.09 -21.83 0.87
CA ASP A 670 21.68 -20.52 1.36
C ASP A 670 22.29 -19.45 0.45
N LEU A 671 21.49 -18.51 -0.05
CA LEU A 671 21.95 -17.58 -1.08
C LEU A 671 21.28 -16.20 -1.06
N VAL A 672 21.95 -15.25 -1.72
CA VAL A 672 21.38 -13.96 -2.13
C VAL A 672 21.60 -13.73 -3.62
N LEU A 673 20.52 -13.69 -4.41
CA LEU A 673 20.56 -13.41 -5.86
C LEU A 673 20.14 -11.97 -6.15
N ASP A 674 20.78 -11.35 -7.13
CA ASP A 674 20.31 -10.12 -7.80
C ASP A 674 19.82 -10.51 -9.20
N GLY A 675 18.57 -10.18 -9.51
CA GLY A 675 17.92 -10.64 -10.73
C GLY A 675 16.75 -9.77 -11.16
N GLU A 676 16.13 -10.16 -12.27
CA GLU A 676 14.96 -9.53 -12.82
C GLU A 676 13.78 -10.50 -12.81
N ILE A 677 12.64 -10.09 -12.24
CA ILE A 677 11.38 -10.80 -12.38
C ILE A 677 10.74 -10.35 -13.69
N VAL A 678 10.47 -11.31 -14.58
CA VAL A 678 9.89 -11.06 -15.91
C VAL A 678 8.61 -11.86 -16.09
N ALA A 679 7.66 -11.33 -16.86
CA ALA A 679 6.50 -12.10 -17.29
C ALA A 679 6.95 -13.16 -18.32
N PHE A 680 6.47 -14.39 -18.18
CA PHE A 680 6.96 -15.54 -18.92
C PHE A 680 5.82 -16.47 -19.31
N GLU A 681 5.65 -16.77 -20.60
CA GLU A 681 4.62 -17.69 -21.07
C GLU A 681 5.17 -18.57 -22.21
N LYS A 682 4.98 -19.91 -22.11
CA LYS A 682 5.31 -20.89 -23.17
C LYS A 682 6.73 -20.74 -23.77
N GLY A 683 7.73 -20.46 -22.93
CA GLY A 683 9.12 -20.30 -23.35
C GLY A 683 9.47 -18.94 -23.95
N ARG A 684 8.52 -17.99 -23.99
CA ARG A 684 8.72 -16.62 -24.48
C ARG A 684 8.55 -15.61 -23.34
N LYS A 685 9.42 -14.59 -23.35
CA LYS A 685 9.35 -13.46 -22.42
C LYS A 685 8.23 -12.52 -22.89
N LEU A 686 7.38 -12.11 -21.96
CA LEU A 686 6.31 -11.13 -22.20
C LEU A 686 6.76 -9.73 -21.76
N THR A 687 5.94 -8.72 -22.04
CA THR A 687 6.30 -7.31 -21.81
C THR A 687 6.11 -6.88 -20.34
N PHE A 688 6.80 -5.82 -19.90
CA PHE A 688 6.56 -5.23 -18.58
C PHE A 688 5.10 -4.79 -18.36
N PHE A 689 4.36 -4.44 -19.43
CA PHE A 689 2.94 -4.11 -19.34
C PHE A 689 2.09 -5.28 -18.81
N ASP A 690 2.46 -6.52 -19.15
CA ASP A 690 1.80 -7.72 -18.65
C ASP A 690 2.10 -7.95 -17.16
N LEU A 691 3.31 -7.61 -16.73
CA LEU A 691 3.74 -7.64 -15.34
C LEU A 691 3.09 -6.51 -14.50
N GLN A 692 2.87 -5.33 -15.08
CA GLN A 692 2.26 -4.19 -14.39
C GLN A 692 0.78 -4.43 -14.02
N LYS A 693 0.06 -5.25 -14.80
CA LYS A 693 -1.31 -5.72 -14.47
C LYS A 693 -1.36 -6.45 -13.12
N ARG A 694 -0.24 -7.06 -12.72
CA ARG A 694 -0.08 -7.77 -11.43
C ARG A 694 0.25 -6.81 -10.29
N LEU A 695 1.12 -5.83 -10.53
CA LEU A 695 1.59 -4.85 -9.52
C LEU A 695 0.57 -3.79 -9.12
N GLY A 696 -0.39 -3.45 -9.99
CA GLY A 696 -1.39 -2.41 -9.73
C GLY A 696 -2.41 -2.73 -8.62
N ARG A 697 -2.39 -3.95 -8.07
CA ARG A 697 -3.25 -4.39 -6.96
C ARG A 697 -2.60 -4.00 -5.63
N LYS A 698 -2.82 -2.76 -5.18
CA LYS A 698 -2.43 -2.35 -3.82
C LYS A 698 -3.32 -3.07 -2.80
N THR A 699 -2.70 -3.89 -1.96
CA THR A 699 -3.22 -4.35 -0.68
C THR A 699 -3.30 -3.17 0.30
N ASN A 700 -4.36 -2.37 0.20
CA ASN A 700 -4.77 -1.45 1.26
C ASN A 700 -6.24 -1.75 1.58
N GLY A 701 -6.45 -2.41 2.72
CA GLY A 701 -7.75 -2.85 3.23
C GLY A 701 -8.03 -4.30 2.84
N ALA A 702 -8.17 -5.16 3.87
CA ALA A 702 -8.68 -6.53 3.83
C ALA A 702 -9.30 -6.98 2.49
N ASP A 703 -8.46 -7.41 1.55
CA ASP A 703 -8.92 -8.06 0.33
C ASP A 703 -9.04 -9.56 0.67
N LEU A 704 -10.25 -9.98 1.01
CA LEU A 704 -10.68 -11.37 1.25
C LEU A 704 -10.58 -12.26 -0.02
N PHE A 705 -9.80 -11.85 -1.02
CA PHE A 705 -9.55 -12.54 -2.28
C PHE A 705 -8.06 -12.91 -2.46
N ALA A 706 -7.39 -13.32 -1.38
CA ALA A 706 -6.07 -13.95 -1.43
C ALA A 706 -6.08 -15.37 -2.09
N GLY A 707 -6.92 -15.57 -3.11
CA GLY A 707 -7.08 -16.80 -3.87
C GLY A 707 -7.08 -16.63 -5.40
N VAL A 708 -6.78 -15.43 -5.95
CA VAL A 708 -6.69 -15.22 -7.41
C VAL A 708 -5.34 -14.60 -7.80
N SER A 709 -4.25 -15.31 -7.47
CA SER A 709 -2.87 -14.92 -7.77
C SER A 709 -2.23 -15.80 -8.85
N THR A 710 -2.75 -15.86 -10.09
CA THR A 710 -2.13 -16.74 -11.12
C THR A 710 -2.32 -16.37 -12.60
N ASP A 711 -2.87 -15.21 -13.00
CA ASP A 711 -3.15 -14.99 -14.44
C ASP A 711 -1.91 -14.68 -15.31
N VAL A 712 -0.77 -14.28 -14.74
CA VAL A 712 0.47 -14.00 -15.51
C VAL A 712 1.62 -14.78 -14.88
N PRO A 713 2.07 -15.89 -15.51
CA PRO A 713 3.23 -16.62 -15.03
C PRO A 713 4.49 -15.75 -15.15
N VAL A 714 5.41 -15.92 -14.19
CA VAL A 714 6.65 -15.13 -14.11
C VAL A 714 7.86 -16.04 -13.96
N ALA A 715 9.03 -15.53 -14.34
CA ALA A 715 10.32 -16.15 -14.12
C ALA A 715 11.26 -15.17 -13.41
N PHE A 716 12.19 -15.70 -12.61
CA PHE A 716 13.25 -14.90 -12.00
C PHE A 716 14.56 -15.17 -12.75
N ILE A 717 15.08 -14.16 -13.44
CA ILE A 717 16.33 -14.25 -14.19
C ILE A 717 17.45 -13.66 -13.34
N ALA A 718 18.26 -14.52 -12.71
CA ALA A 718 19.40 -14.14 -11.90
C ALA A 718 20.58 -13.69 -12.78
N PHE A 719 21.07 -12.47 -12.56
CA PHE A 719 22.25 -11.96 -13.23
C PHE A 719 23.45 -11.78 -12.30
N ASP A 720 23.28 -11.83 -10.97
CA ASP A 720 24.40 -11.83 -10.02
C ASP A 720 24.12 -12.68 -8.77
N LEU A 721 25.19 -13.09 -8.08
CA LEU A 721 25.18 -13.86 -6.83
C LEU A 721 26.00 -13.10 -5.79
N LEU A 722 25.34 -12.63 -4.73
CA LEU A 722 25.91 -11.69 -3.76
C LEU A 722 26.39 -12.37 -2.49
N TRP A 723 25.82 -13.53 -2.17
CA TRP A 723 26.11 -14.31 -0.97
C TRP A 723 25.80 -15.77 -1.23
N LEU A 724 26.63 -16.67 -0.71
CA LEU A 724 26.46 -18.12 -0.84
C LEU A 724 27.02 -18.82 0.42
N ASP A 725 26.21 -19.65 1.07
CA ASP A 725 26.58 -20.55 2.18
C ASP A 725 27.50 -19.92 3.23
N GLY A 726 27.08 -18.81 3.82
CA GLY A 726 27.82 -18.12 4.88
C GLY A 726 28.80 -17.06 4.37
N ARG A 727 29.08 -17.01 3.06
CA ARG A 727 30.14 -16.17 2.48
C ARG A 727 29.57 -15.04 1.64
N SER A 728 29.94 -13.80 1.99
CA SER A 728 29.73 -12.64 1.11
C SER A 728 30.61 -12.72 -0.13
N LEU A 729 30.02 -12.48 -1.30
CA LEU A 729 30.72 -12.45 -2.59
C LEU A 729 30.90 -11.03 -3.14
N LEU A 730 30.52 -9.99 -2.39
CA LEU A 730 30.55 -8.61 -2.89
C LEU A 730 31.95 -8.16 -3.36
N LYS A 731 33.00 -8.58 -2.62
CA LYS A 731 34.41 -8.29 -2.91
C LYS A 731 35.08 -9.32 -3.84
N ILE A 732 34.29 -10.20 -4.45
CA ILE A 732 34.76 -11.21 -5.42
C ILE A 732 34.51 -10.69 -6.84
N PRO A 733 35.44 -10.84 -7.80
CA PRO A 733 35.24 -10.42 -9.19
C PRO A 733 33.98 -11.01 -9.84
N LEU A 734 33.30 -10.23 -10.69
CA LEU A 734 32.08 -10.64 -11.38
C LEU A 734 32.24 -11.99 -12.09
N ARG A 735 33.37 -12.26 -12.75
CA ARG A 735 33.61 -13.55 -13.42
C ARG A 735 33.43 -14.76 -12.50
N GLU A 736 33.93 -14.67 -11.26
CA GLU A 736 33.86 -15.77 -10.30
C GLU A 736 32.45 -15.87 -9.71
N ARG A 737 31.79 -14.73 -9.42
CA ARG A 737 30.38 -14.73 -8.99
C ARG A 737 29.47 -15.38 -10.02
N ARG A 738 29.69 -15.08 -11.31
CA ARG A 738 28.94 -15.67 -12.43
C ARG A 738 29.25 -17.15 -12.65
N LYS A 739 30.50 -17.58 -12.42
CA LYS A 739 30.88 -18.99 -12.43
C LYS A 739 30.14 -19.77 -11.34
N LEU A 740 30.13 -19.27 -10.10
CA LEU A 740 29.40 -19.86 -8.98
C LEU A 740 27.90 -19.92 -9.26
N LEU A 741 27.31 -18.82 -9.74
CA LEU A 741 25.88 -18.76 -10.08
C LEU A 741 25.47 -19.82 -11.12
N ARG A 742 26.31 -20.10 -12.12
CA ARG A 742 26.04 -21.15 -13.13
C ARG A 742 26.15 -22.57 -12.60
N GLN A 743 26.86 -22.78 -11.50
CA GLN A 743 26.98 -24.11 -10.85
C GLN A 743 25.78 -24.43 -9.96
N LEU A 744 24.93 -23.44 -9.63
CA LEU A 744 23.74 -23.64 -8.81
C LEU A 744 22.68 -24.45 -9.56
N ARG A 745 22.06 -25.39 -8.85
CA ARG A 745 20.87 -26.10 -9.32
C ARG A 745 19.65 -25.19 -9.15
N LEU A 746 19.22 -24.54 -10.24
CA LEU A 746 18.06 -23.65 -10.23
C LEU A 746 16.73 -24.43 -10.38
N PRO A 747 15.77 -24.31 -9.45
CA PRO A 747 14.41 -24.82 -9.65
C PRO A 747 13.65 -23.98 -10.68
N SER A 748 12.72 -24.55 -11.43
CA SER A 748 11.83 -23.77 -12.30
C SER A 748 10.90 -22.88 -11.45
N PRO A 749 10.66 -21.60 -11.77
CA PRO A 749 11.02 -20.88 -13.00
C PRO A 749 12.27 -19.95 -12.86
N PHE A 750 13.27 -20.32 -12.07
CA PHE A 750 14.53 -19.58 -11.95
C PHE A 750 15.48 -19.87 -13.12
N GLN A 751 16.11 -18.83 -13.66
CA GLN A 751 17.04 -18.92 -14.80
C GLN A 751 18.28 -18.05 -14.54
N VAL A 752 19.42 -18.38 -15.17
CA VAL A 752 20.61 -17.51 -15.19
C VAL A 752 20.59 -16.67 -16.45
N ALA A 753 20.85 -15.36 -16.34
CA ALA A 753 21.04 -14.49 -17.51
C ALA A 753 22.19 -15.02 -18.41
N GLY A 754 22.05 -14.94 -19.74
CA GLY A 754 23.15 -15.28 -20.65
C GLY A 754 24.30 -14.27 -20.55
N ILE A 755 25.55 -14.72 -20.74
CA ILE A 755 26.72 -13.84 -20.88
C ILE A 755 27.27 -14.00 -22.29
N PHE A 756 27.44 -12.88 -22.97
CA PHE A 756 28.07 -12.79 -24.28
C PHE A 756 29.38 -12.01 -24.10
N PRO A 757 30.55 -12.67 -24.13
CA PRO A 757 31.83 -11.97 -24.05
C PRO A 757 32.04 -11.13 -25.32
N ALA A 758 32.60 -9.93 -25.17
CA ALA A 758 32.96 -9.05 -26.27
C ALA A 758 34.36 -8.47 -26.07
N GLN A 759 35.11 -8.34 -27.16
CA GLN A 759 36.49 -7.84 -27.21
C GLN A 759 36.66 -6.63 -28.12
N SER A 760 35.55 -6.02 -28.58
CA SER A 760 35.57 -4.76 -29.31
C SER A 760 34.21 -4.04 -29.24
N ALA A 761 34.20 -2.75 -29.54
CA ALA A 761 32.96 -1.99 -29.74
C ALA A 761 32.04 -2.63 -30.80
N MET A 762 32.61 -3.12 -31.90
CA MET A 762 31.87 -3.77 -32.98
C MET A 762 31.18 -5.07 -32.51
N GLU A 763 31.82 -5.84 -31.64
CA GLU A 763 31.20 -7.03 -31.05
C GLU A 763 30.07 -6.67 -30.08
N ILE A 764 30.25 -5.64 -29.24
CA ILE A 764 29.19 -5.14 -28.37
C ILE A 764 27.97 -4.71 -29.20
N GLU A 765 28.20 -4.00 -30.31
CA GLU A 765 27.14 -3.57 -31.22
C GLU A 765 26.42 -4.77 -31.85
N LYS A 766 27.16 -5.77 -32.33
CA LYS A 766 26.57 -7.01 -32.88
C LYS A 766 25.73 -7.75 -31.84
N ILE A 767 26.19 -7.83 -30.59
CA ILE A 767 25.41 -8.44 -29.50
C ILE A 767 24.17 -7.59 -29.19
N PHE A 768 24.27 -6.26 -29.28
CA PHE A 768 23.15 -5.35 -29.07
C PHE A 768 22.05 -5.55 -30.12
N GLU A 769 22.41 -5.63 -31.39
CA GLU A 769 21.48 -5.96 -32.47
C GLU A 769 20.79 -7.31 -32.26
N GLN A 770 21.54 -8.32 -31.81
CA GLN A 770 20.98 -9.63 -31.48
C GLN A 770 20.04 -9.57 -30.26
N ALA A 771 20.35 -8.76 -29.25
CA ALA A 771 19.50 -8.56 -28.08
C ALA A 771 18.17 -7.87 -28.45
N ARG A 772 18.21 -6.94 -29.42
CA ARG A 772 17.00 -6.31 -30.00
C ARG A 772 16.15 -7.32 -30.77
N LYS A 773 16.77 -8.22 -31.55
CA LYS A 773 16.05 -9.33 -32.23
C LYS A 773 15.38 -10.29 -31.24
N ARG A 774 15.86 -10.36 -30.00
CA ARG A 774 15.24 -11.11 -28.89
C ARG A 774 14.20 -10.30 -28.10
N SER A 775 13.87 -9.08 -28.55
CA SER A 775 12.94 -8.14 -27.91
C SER A 775 13.30 -7.74 -26.49
N ASN A 776 14.59 -7.71 -26.13
CA ASN A 776 15.05 -7.15 -24.86
C ASN A 776 15.27 -5.62 -24.99
N GLU A 777 15.29 -4.90 -23.86
CA GLU A 777 15.34 -3.43 -23.79
C GLU A 777 16.68 -2.82 -24.27
N GLY A 778 17.72 -3.64 -24.34
CA GLY A 778 19.08 -3.24 -24.71
C GLY A 778 20.11 -4.20 -24.13
N LEU A 779 21.31 -3.69 -23.83
CA LEU A 779 22.36 -4.47 -23.17
C LEU A 779 22.80 -3.85 -21.85
N MET A 780 23.22 -4.73 -20.94
CA MET A 780 24.07 -4.41 -19.81
C MET A 780 25.48 -4.87 -20.14
N VAL A 781 26.45 -3.96 -20.22
CA VAL A 781 27.87 -4.28 -20.47
C VAL A 781 28.64 -4.10 -19.18
N LYS A 782 29.33 -5.13 -18.72
CA LYS A 782 29.94 -5.21 -17.39
C LYS A 782 31.41 -5.58 -17.47
N ASP A 783 32.24 -4.99 -16.61
CA ASP A 783 33.62 -5.41 -16.40
C ASP A 783 33.66 -6.74 -15.61
N PRO A 784 34.23 -7.82 -16.17
CA PRO A 784 34.35 -9.12 -15.50
C PRO A 784 35.18 -9.08 -14.21
N GLU A 785 36.10 -8.12 -14.08
CA GLU A 785 36.92 -7.98 -12.87
C GLU A 785 36.28 -7.10 -11.79
N SER A 786 35.10 -6.52 -12.05
CA SER A 786 34.44 -5.62 -11.10
C SER A 786 33.90 -6.34 -9.86
N PHE A 787 34.12 -5.73 -8.70
CA PHE A 787 33.41 -6.05 -7.46
C PHE A 787 31.96 -5.55 -7.52
N TYR A 788 31.09 -6.13 -6.70
CA TYR A 788 29.75 -5.61 -6.54
C TYR A 788 29.79 -4.43 -5.58
N THR A 789 29.48 -3.22 -6.07
CA THR A 789 29.45 -2.00 -5.26
C THR A 789 28.00 -1.58 -4.99
N PRO A 790 27.41 -1.95 -3.84
CA PRO A 790 26.00 -1.73 -3.61
C PRO A 790 25.68 -0.22 -3.56
N GLY A 791 24.56 0.19 -4.18
CA GLY A 791 24.07 1.57 -4.23
C GLY A 791 24.89 2.58 -5.02
N ARG A 792 26.11 2.23 -5.46
CA ARG A 792 26.96 3.12 -6.27
C ARG A 792 26.64 2.95 -7.75
N ARG A 793 26.69 4.08 -8.47
CA ARG A 793 26.73 4.12 -9.93
C ARG A 793 28.18 4.31 -10.35
N GLY A 794 28.82 3.22 -10.75
CA GLY A 794 30.21 3.21 -11.17
C GLY A 794 30.37 3.23 -12.69
N LEU A 795 31.63 3.22 -13.12
CA LEU A 795 32.05 3.04 -14.51
C LEU A 795 32.32 1.57 -14.86
N PHE A 796 31.88 0.63 -14.01
CA PHE A 796 32.10 -0.80 -14.22
C PHE A 796 30.95 -1.48 -14.96
N TRP A 797 29.73 -0.94 -14.83
CA TRP A 797 28.53 -1.45 -15.47
C TRP A 797 27.92 -0.32 -16.30
N PHE A 798 27.75 -0.56 -17.59
CA PHE A 798 27.09 0.35 -18.51
C PHE A 798 25.79 -0.25 -19.03
N LYS A 799 24.82 0.60 -19.29
CA LYS A 799 23.60 0.23 -20.02
C LYS A 799 23.66 0.88 -21.39
N LEU A 800 23.66 0.05 -22.42
CA LEU A 800 23.57 0.49 -23.81
C LEU A 800 22.11 0.44 -24.24
N LYS A 801 21.61 1.63 -24.59
CA LYS A 801 20.30 1.80 -25.20
C LYS A 801 20.45 2.73 -26.39
N LYS A 802 19.86 2.36 -27.51
CA LYS A 802 19.72 3.26 -28.66
C LYS A 802 18.26 3.63 -28.80
N GLU A 803 18.02 4.90 -29.04
CA GLU A 803 16.70 5.42 -29.39
C GLU A 803 16.30 4.82 -30.73
N LEU A 804 15.03 4.48 -30.90
CA LEU A 804 14.56 3.86 -32.15
C LEU A 804 14.63 4.89 -33.29
N ALA A 805 14.10 6.08 -33.03
CA ALA A 805 14.05 7.24 -33.92
C ALA A 805 13.59 8.47 -33.12
N THR A 806 13.52 9.62 -33.79
CA THR A 806 12.85 10.83 -33.31
C THR A 806 11.64 11.14 -34.18
N LEU A 807 10.65 11.82 -33.61
CA LEU A 807 9.53 12.41 -34.34
C LEU A 807 9.42 13.89 -33.97
N ASP A 808 9.33 14.77 -34.96
CA ASP A 808 8.93 16.16 -34.78
C ASP A 808 7.40 16.22 -34.70
N VAL A 809 6.87 16.64 -33.56
CA VAL A 809 5.43 16.58 -33.25
C VAL A 809 4.95 17.90 -32.66
N VAL A 810 3.67 18.22 -32.82
CA VAL A 810 3.08 19.45 -32.26
C VAL A 810 2.40 19.17 -30.93
N VAL A 811 2.56 20.08 -29.96
CA VAL A 811 1.85 20.00 -28.66
C VAL A 811 0.39 20.39 -28.85
N VAL A 812 -0.53 19.53 -28.44
CA VAL A 812 -1.99 19.77 -28.54
C VAL A 812 -2.64 19.96 -27.16
N ALA A 813 -2.00 19.49 -26.09
CA ALA A 813 -2.44 19.72 -24.72
C ALA A 813 -1.27 19.74 -23.74
N ALA A 814 -1.46 20.45 -22.62
CA ALA A 814 -0.50 20.54 -21.53
C ALA A 814 -1.19 20.33 -20.17
N GLU A 815 -0.52 19.64 -19.26
CA GLU A 815 -1.02 19.34 -17.92
C GLU A 815 -0.07 19.81 -16.82
N LEU A 816 -0.63 20.09 -15.64
CA LEU A 816 0.16 20.35 -14.44
C LEU A 816 0.89 19.09 -13.99
N GLY A 817 2.19 19.23 -13.72
CA GLY A 817 3.04 18.14 -13.26
C GLY A 817 2.67 17.59 -11.88
N HIS A 818 3.48 16.67 -11.39
CA HIS A 818 3.32 16.05 -10.06
C HIS A 818 4.47 16.43 -9.12
N GLY A 819 4.22 16.33 -7.81
CA GLY A 819 5.23 16.62 -6.77
C GLY A 819 5.72 18.07 -6.82
N LYS A 820 7.04 18.27 -6.94
CA LYS A 820 7.68 19.61 -7.01
C LYS A 820 7.25 20.43 -8.23
N ARG A 821 6.69 19.79 -9.26
CA ARG A 821 6.24 20.43 -10.51
C ARG A 821 4.71 20.59 -10.57
N ASN A 822 4.01 20.51 -9.42
CA ASN A 822 2.55 20.60 -9.37
C ASN A 822 1.95 21.97 -9.76
N SER A 823 2.80 22.99 -9.89
CA SER A 823 2.44 24.38 -10.23
C SER A 823 2.82 24.78 -11.67
N VAL A 824 3.47 23.91 -12.44
CA VAL A 824 3.92 24.19 -13.81
C VAL A 824 3.34 23.19 -14.81
N LEU A 825 3.10 23.64 -16.04
CA LEU A 825 2.62 22.80 -17.12
C LEU A 825 3.82 22.06 -17.73
N SER A 826 4.14 20.88 -17.18
CA SER A 826 5.34 20.10 -17.55
C SER A 826 5.05 18.85 -18.37
N ASP A 827 3.77 18.56 -18.59
CA ASP A 827 3.29 17.29 -19.11
C ASP A 827 2.59 17.53 -20.45
N TYR A 828 3.28 17.30 -21.57
CA TYR A 828 2.81 17.70 -22.90
C TYR A 828 2.30 16.51 -23.71
N THR A 829 1.05 16.59 -24.13
CA THR A 829 0.46 15.67 -25.11
C THR A 829 0.71 16.22 -26.51
N PHE A 830 1.23 15.38 -27.39
CA PHE A 830 1.64 15.78 -28.74
C PHE A 830 1.06 14.87 -29.82
N ALA A 831 0.98 15.42 -31.03
CA ALA A 831 0.31 14.83 -32.18
C ALA A 831 1.18 14.84 -33.44
N VAL A 832 0.93 13.85 -34.30
CA VAL A 832 1.39 13.81 -35.70
C VAL A 832 0.26 14.19 -36.63
N ARG A 833 0.57 14.55 -37.86
CA ARG A 833 -0.43 14.87 -38.89
C ARG A 833 -0.89 13.62 -39.63
N ASP A 834 -2.19 13.41 -39.75
CA ASP A 834 -2.73 12.46 -40.74
C ASP A 834 -2.72 13.11 -42.12
N GLU A 835 -2.03 12.49 -43.07
CA GLU A 835 -1.90 13.00 -44.44
C GLU A 835 -3.21 12.95 -45.21
N THR A 836 -4.15 12.10 -44.80
CA THR A 836 -5.42 11.91 -45.53
C THR A 836 -6.46 12.94 -45.11
N SER A 837 -6.66 13.13 -43.81
CA SER A 837 -7.65 14.06 -43.25
C SER A 837 -7.08 15.44 -42.92
N GLY A 838 -5.76 15.57 -42.78
CA GLY A 838 -5.10 16.77 -42.27
C GLY A 838 -5.19 16.93 -40.75
N GLU A 839 -5.88 16.03 -40.04
CA GLU A 839 -6.10 16.11 -38.60
C GLU A 839 -4.82 15.87 -37.80
N LEU A 840 -4.72 16.54 -36.64
CA LEU A 840 -3.66 16.32 -35.68
C LEU A 840 -4.08 15.18 -34.74
N LEU A 841 -3.42 14.04 -34.88
CA LEU A 841 -3.75 12.85 -34.11
C LEU A 841 -2.73 12.63 -32.99
N PRO A 842 -3.15 12.70 -31.71
CA PRO A 842 -2.28 12.42 -30.58
C PRO A 842 -1.58 11.07 -30.73
N ILE A 843 -0.29 11.00 -30.40
CA ILE A 843 0.55 9.79 -30.51
C ILE A 843 1.35 9.51 -29.23
N GLY A 844 1.37 10.45 -28.28
CA GLY A 844 2.03 10.24 -27.00
C GLY A 844 2.00 11.46 -26.09
N LYS A 845 2.68 11.31 -24.96
CA LYS A 845 2.85 12.35 -23.94
C LYS A 845 4.26 12.27 -23.36
N ALA A 846 4.94 13.41 -23.18
CA ALA A 846 6.26 13.48 -22.56
C ALA A 846 6.29 14.51 -21.42
N TYR A 847 7.11 14.22 -20.42
CA TYR A 847 7.24 15.00 -19.17
C TYR A 847 8.71 15.22 -18.76
N SER A 848 9.64 14.86 -19.65
CA SER A 848 11.09 14.91 -19.40
C SER A 848 11.84 15.33 -20.64
N GLY A 849 12.98 16.00 -20.45
CA GLY A 849 13.85 16.46 -21.55
C GLY A 849 14.10 17.97 -21.56
N LEU A 850 13.21 18.75 -20.95
CA LEU A 850 13.37 20.19 -20.82
C LEU A 850 14.00 20.59 -19.48
N THR A 851 14.74 21.69 -19.51
CA THR A 851 15.27 22.40 -18.33
C THR A 851 14.14 23.10 -17.56
N ASP A 852 14.37 23.42 -16.28
CA ASP A 852 13.36 24.12 -15.48
C ASP A 852 13.03 25.53 -16.03
N ILE A 853 13.99 26.18 -16.71
CA ILE A 853 13.79 27.47 -17.40
C ILE A 853 12.84 27.29 -18.58
N GLU A 854 13.10 26.31 -19.46
CA GLU A 854 12.24 26.03 -20.62
C GLU A 854 10.82 25.61 -20.20
N ILE A 855 10.68 24.85 -19.10
CA ILE A 855 9.38 24.48 -18.55
C ILE A 855 8.62 25.72 -18.07
N ALA A 856 9.30 26.67 -17.43
CA ALA A 856 8.68 27.92 -16.99
C ALA A 856 8.23 28.78 -18.19
N GLU A 857 9.07 28.90 -19.22
CA GLU A 857 8.73 29.60 -20.47
C GLU A 857 7.50 28.99 -21.15
N LEU A 858 7.49 27.66 -21.36
CA LEU A 858 6.36 26.96 -21.96
C LEU A 858 5.11 27.01 -21.07
N THR A 859 5.27 27.02 -19.74
CA THR A 859 4.14 27.15 -18.82
C THR A 859 3.43 28.49 -19.03
N GLU A 860 4.17 29.59 -19.08
CA GLU A 860 3.58 30.91 -19.31
C GLU A 860 3.00 31.02 -20.72
N TYR A 861 3.69 30.48 -21.72
CA TYR A 861 3.18 30.41 -23.09
C TYR A 861 1.85 29.67 -23.19
N PHE A 862 1.77 28.44 -22.64
CA PHE A 862 0.56 27.63 -22.70
C PHE A 862 -0.56 28.22 -21.85
N LYS A 863 -0.25 28.91 -20.76
CA LYS A 863 -1.27 29.65 -20.00
C LYS A 863 -1.93 30.75 -20.82
N GLN A 864 -1.16 31.46 -21.64
CA GLN A 864 -1.66 32.52 -22.52
C GLN A 864 -2.36 31.97 -23.77
N ASN A 865 -1.92 30.81 -24.26
CA ASN A 865 -2.40 30.20 -25.51
C ASN A 865 -3.26 28.94 -25.26
N THR A 866 -4.06 28.95 -24.17
CA THR A 866 -5.02 27.88 -23.85
C THR A 866 -6.31 28.08 -24.67
N ILE A 867 -6.76 27.03 -25.37
CA ILE A 867 -8.06 27.00 -26.06
C ILE A 867 -9.16 26.60 -25.06
N ILE A 868 -8.93 25.54 -24.28
CA ILE A 868 -9.88 25.04 -23.27
C ILE A 868 -9.13 24.80 -21.96
N ASP A 869 -9.55 25.48 -20.89
CA ASP A 869 -9.01 25.28 -19.54
C ASP A 869 -9.92 24.34 -18.74
N ARG A 870 -9.39 23.17 -18.33
CA ARG A 870 -10.04 22.21 -17.44
C ARG A 870 -9.27 22.07 -16.13
N GLY A 871 -8.67 23.17 -15.65
CA GLY A 871 -7.90 23.24 -14.42
C GLY A 871 -6.53 22.60 -14.57
N ARG A 872 -6.41 21.30 -14.25
CA ARG A 872 -5.13 20.58 -14.34
C ARG A 872 -4.72 20.19 -15.75
N TYR A 873 -5.67 20.19 -16.68
CA TYR A 873 -5.49 19.84 -18.08
C TYR A 873 -5.92 21.02 -18.95
N ARG A 874 -5.12 21.34 -19.97
CA ARG A 874 -5.38 22.45 -20.89
C ARG A 874 -5.19 21.99 -22.32
N GLU A 875 -6.19 22.20 -23.14
CA GLU A 875 -6.04 22.12 -24.60
C GLU A 875 -5.42 23.43 -25.06
N VAL A 876 -4.33 23.35 -25.80
CA VAL A 876 -3.51 24.51 -26.15
C VAL A 876 -3.48 24.70 -27.66
N LYS A 877 -3.20 25.93 -28.09
CA LYS A 877 -2.98 26.21 -29.51
C LYS A 877 -1.84 25.33 -30.03
N PRO A 878 -2.06 24.52 -31.08
CA PRO A 878 -1.06 23.59 -31.56
C PRO A 878 -0.05 24.33 -32.43
N ASP A 879 0.90 25.04 -31.83
CA ASP A 879 1.95 25.77 -32.56
C ASP A 879 3.37 25.57 -32.00
N ILE A 880 3.51 24.88 -30.88
CA ILE A 880 4.81 24.46 -30.34
C ILE A 880 5.18 23.09 -30.90
N VAL A 881 6.27 23.02 -31.66
CA VAL A 881 6.82 21.77 -32.20
C VAL A 881 7.96 21.28 -31.30
N LEU A 882 7.92 20.00 -30.95
CA LEU A 882 8.92 19.31 -30.15
C LEU A 882 9.54 18.17 -30.95
N GLU A 883 10.86 18.02 -30.88
CA GLU A 883 11.54 16.80 -31.32
C GLU A 883 11.46 15.78 -30.18
N ILE A 884 10.74 14.68 -30.40
CA ILE A 884 10.53 13.62 -29.42
C ILE A 884 11.33 12.39 -29.80
N ALA A 885 12.28 12.02 -28.94
CA ALA A 885 12.97 10.74 -29.01
C ALA A 885 12.19 9.65 -28.28
N PHE A 886 12.20 8.42 -28.77
CA PHE A 886 11.50 7.29 -28.16
C PHE A 886 12.23 5.96 -28.34
N ASP A 887 11.97 5.02 -27.43
CA ASP A 887 12.64 3.72 -27.38
C ASP A 887 11.95 2.70 -28.31
N SER A 888 10.63 2.81 -28.51
CA SER A 888 9.86 2.01 -29.45
C SER A 888 8.53 2.66 -29.81
N ILE A 889 7.90 2.22 -30.90
CA ILE A 889 6.55 2.61 -31.30
C ILE A 889 5.70 1.36 -31.50
N GLN A 890 4.47 1.36 -30.97
CA GLN A 890 3.61 0.19 -30.97
C GLN A 890 2.15 0.53 -31.27
N PRO A 891 1.35 -0.40 -31.82
CA PRO A 891 -0.09 -0.22 -31.97
C PRO A 891 -0.76 0.09 -30.63
N SER A 892 -1.66 1.07 -30.61
CA SER A 892 -2.34 1.52 -29.41
C SER A 892 -3.77 1.94 -29.72
N THR A 893 -4.71 1.45 -28.92
CA THR A 893 -6.11 1.91 -28.94
C THR A 893 -6.34 3.13 -28.05
N ARG A 894 -5.30 3.63 -27.36
CA ARG A 894 -5.40 4.76 -26.40
C ARG A 894 -5.19 6.13 -27.04
N HIS A 895 -4.65 6.18 -28.24
CA HIS A 895 -4.29 7.41 -28.94
C HIS A 895 -4.97 7.41 -30.31
N ALA A 896 -5.47 8.57 -30.75
CA ALA A 896 -6.24 8.67 -32.00
C ALA A 896 -5.43 8.27 -33.25
N SER A 897 -4.09 8.40 -33.19
CA SER A 897 -3.18 7.93 -34.24
C SER A 897 -3.19 6.40 -34.44
N GLY A 898 -3.73 5.63 -33.49
CA GLY A 898 -3.62 4.17 -33.48
C GLY A 898 -2.23 3.67 -33.07
N LEU A 899 -1.32 4.55 -32.66
CA LEU A 899 0.06 4.28 -32.27
C LEU A 899 0.39 4.91 -30.92
N ALA A 900 1.36 4.35 -30.19
CA ALA A 900 1.92 4.94 -28.98
C ALA A 900 3.43 4.91 -28.99
N LEU A 901 4.06 6.03 -28.64
CA LEU A 901 5.50 6.10 -28.39
C LEU A 901 5.82 5.59 -26.97
N ARG A 902 6.88 4.75 -26.86
CA ARG A 902 7.38 4.24 -25.57
C ARG A 902 8.58 5.04 -25.10
N PHE A 903 8.53 5.44 -23.83
CA PHE A 903 9.51 6.33 -23.20
C PHE A 903 9.81 7.59 -24.02
N PRO A 904 8.79 8.33 -24.50
CA PRO A 904 9.01 9.57 -25.23
C PRO A 904 9.71 10.60 -24.34
N ARG A 905 10.75 11.22 -24.89
CA ARG A 905 11.56 12.25 -24.24
C ARG A 905 11.72 13.43 -25.18
N ILE A 906 11.62 14.63 -24.64
CA ILE A 906 11.79 15.85 -25.41
C ILE A 906 13.29 16.05 -25.62
N LYS A 907 13.72 16.04 -26.86
CA LYS A 907 15.13 16.24 -27.22
C LYS A 907 15.41 17.72 -27.46
N ALA A 908 14.50 18.42 -28.13
CA ALA A 908 14.61 19.84 -28.40
C ALA A 908 13.23 20.49 -28.63
N ILE A 909 13.14 21.79 -28.36
CA ILE A 909 12.05 22.65 -28.83
C ILE A 909 12.42 23.14 -30.24
N ARG A 910 11.64 22.77 -31.26
CA ARG A 910 11.93 23.04 -32.67
C ARG A 910 11.38 24.40 -33.10
N ARG A 911 12.06 25.46 -32.67
CA ARG A 911 11.70 26.85 -33.01
C ARG A 911 11.86 27.17 -34.51
N ASP A 912 12.60 26.32 -35.22
CA ASP A 912 12.82 26.36 -36.67
C ASP A 912 11.66 25.74 -37.48
N LYS A 913 10.73 25.03 -36.83
CA LYS A 913 9.62 24.33 -37.49
C LYS A 913 8.27 24.87 -37.04
N ASN A 914 7.33 24.91 -37.98
CA ASN A 914 5.91 25.15 -37.71
C ASN A 914 5.12 23.85 -37.79
N VAL A 915 3.81 23.94 -37.53
CA VAL A 915 2.88 22.79 -37.51
C VAL A 915 2.86 22.05 -38.86
N ASP A 916 3.10 22.74 -39.96
CA ASP A 916 3.08 22.14 -41.31
C ASP A 916 4.33 21.29 -41.60
N ALA A 917 5.38 21.45 -40.80
CA ALA A 917 6.64 20.72 -40.91
C ALA A 917 6.81 19.58 -39.88
N ILE A 918 5.73 19.20 -39.18
CA ILE A 918 5.73 18.04 -38.27
C ILE A 918 5.66 16.72 -39.04
N ASP A 919 6.14 15.67 -38.40
CA ASP A 919 6.08 14.33 -38.95
C ASP A 919 4.65 13.79 -39.03
N THR A 920 4.48 12.84 -39.92
CA THR A 920 3.17 12.37 -40.33
C THR A 920 2.85 10.96 -39.81
N LEU A 921 1.57 10.59 -39.89
CA LEU A 921 1.11 9.28 -39.45
C LEU A 921 1.69 8.15 -40.30
N ALA A 922 1.84 8.31 -41.63
CA ALA A 922 2.46 7.28 -42.45
C ALA A 922 3.94 7.07 -42.09
N TYR A 923 4.68 8.14 -41.79
CA TYR A 923 6.07 8.02 -41.34
C TYR A 923 6.16 7.29 -39.99
N ALA A 924 5.29 7.63 -39.03
CA ALA A 924 5.20 6.91 -37.76
C ALA A 924 4.84 5.42 -37.96
N ARG A 925 3.94 5.09 -38.90
CA ARG A 925 3.61 3.70 -39.27
C ARG A 925 4.78 2.99 -39.93
N GLU A 926 5.57 3.67 -40.73
CA GLU A 926 6.78 3.12 -41.34
C GLU A 926 7.80 2.73 -40.26
N LEU A 927 8.06 3.63 -39.30
CA LEU A 927 8.94 3.35 -38.16
C LEU A 927 8.44 2.14 -37.33
N ALA A 928 7.12 2.01 -37.16
CA ALA A 928 6.51 0.85 -36.51
C ALA A 928 6.67 -0.44 -37.31
N ALA A 929 6.53 -0.38 -38.64
CA ALA A 929 6.67 -1.53 -39.53
C ALA A 929 8.12 -2.00 -39.65
N GLN A 930 9.10 -1.09 -39.71
CA GLN A 930 10.53 -1.40 -39.69
C GLN A 930 10.93 -2.12 -38.40
N HIS A 931 10.33 -1.75 -37.27
CA HIS A 931 10.51 -2.43 -35.99
C HIS A 931 9.86 -3.83 -35.95
N THR A 932 8.77 -4.04 -36.68
CA THR A 932 8.06 -5.34 -36.73
C THR A 932 8.72 -6.34 -37.68
N ARG A 933 9.32 -5.87 -38.79
CA ARG A 933 10.02 -6.73 -39.78
C ARG A 933 11.40 -7.22 -39.33
N THR A 934 11.93 -6.65 -38.24
CA THR A 934 13.19 -7.07 -37.62
C THR A 934 12.99 -7.92 -36.36
N GLY A 935 11.73 -8.21 -35.99
CA GLY A 935 11.32 -9.01 -34.83
C GLY A 935 10.94 -10.45 -35.13
#